data_AF-A0A8J2KNC5-F1
#
_entry.id   AF-A0A8J2KNC5-F1
#
_cell.length_a   1.000
_cell.length_b   1.000
_cell.length_c   1.000
_cell.angle_alpha   90.00
_cell.angle_beta   90.00
_cell.angle_gamma   90.00
#
_symmetry.space_group_name_H-M   'P 1'
#
loop_
_entity.id
_entity.type
_entity.pdbx_description
1 polymer ?
#
loop_
_entity_poly.entity_id
_entity_poly.type
_entity_poly.pdbx_seq_one_letter_code
_entity_poly.pdbx_strand_id
1 'polypeptide(L)'
;MGCASSGPVKDLAAAATNGATENLKTSLNNTMEDAANLNFEKAQEDLKQVGEDLKDAVVNGVSDLIEDVTGSDKPSLESRQDGDGGSITENVMEESEQAATTEEEPGLDSIRNEEEAEDMTMEEEKEEPPEPETTEEEAPVVVDAGDNGVFVASLDSEYRKTQKRILSRLTYLFCLEFYQKSFARTTKQQKMDSGQEFGNESIIRGYNTRIQKALEETRNAFNDGIPLSFEFRKKQLRNFRRMITECEAEILHAMYKDLRRSPIEGKFGEIKSTLVEIDRMLRHFNKYTADEKIPLNLLALANRAYIRKEPFGVVLIIGSWNVPFVSCYSPLIGAIAAGNTVIVKPSEVVPASADLIAQLIPRYLDKRCYQVVSGDADVARSLLRNKFDYIFFTGSPTVGRSVMQAAALFLTPVTLELGGKNPCYIDKSTNLDRAVKRILWGKLNNGGQICIGPDYILCSKQAKDELTQIAQKYLKDWYGQNPQESPDLVRIVNKQHFNRLKNLLEATKGTIAIGGQMDEDDLWIEPTIVVNVDPETDALMREEMFGPILPIITVNSVDDAIRIMRSRPKPLSMYFFSNDRSVIRKLIETTSSGNICVNDVLWQSVWLGLPFGGVGDSGMGSYRGKATFDTFSHKRSILDASMGHFNEKTFQPRYPPGTNKKLKYFSYTISMFEDCSVPCGRIAFPILLFIFTNYIILPLTSLFGLIKE
;
A
#
# COMPACT_ATOMS: atom_id res chain seq x y z
N MET A 1 33.71 -16.21 17.16
CA MET A 1 34.19 -15.77 18.48
C MET A 1 33.12 -14.87 19.10
N GLY A 2 32.93 -14.90 20.40
CA GLY A 2 32.04 -13.95 21.10
C GLY A 2 32.85 -13.00 21.96
N CYS A 3 32.39 -11.76 22.09
CA CYS A 3 32.86 -10.82 23.11
C CYS A 3 31.71 -9.87 23.46
N ALA A 4 31.53 -9.57 24.74
CA ALA A 4 30.50 -8.67 25.24
C ALA A 4 31.10 -7.73 26.27
N SER A 5 30.84 -6.42 26.14
CA SER A 5 30.93 -5.43 27.23
C SER A 5 30.53 -4.02 26.74
N SER A 6 29.25 -3.67 26.85
CA SER A 6 28.76 -2.30 26.63
C SER A 6 28.47 -1.59 27.97
N GLY A 7 29.47 -1.57 28.85
CA GLY A 7 29.37 -1.01 30.21
C GLY A 7 29.61 0.52 30.24
N PRO A 8 30.85 1.00 30.02
CA PRO A 8 31.26 2.36 30.40
C PRO A 8 30.39 3.50 29.86
N VAL A 9 29.90 3.35 28.63
CA VAL A 9 29.10 4.38 27.93
C VAL A 9 27.75 4.65 28.62
N LYS A 10 27.19 3.69 29.36
CA LYS A 10 25.93 3.90 30.10
C LYS A 10 26.14 4.70 31.39
N ASP A 11 27.24 4.45 32.08
CA ASP A 11 27.48 5.02 33.42
C ASP A 11 27.92 6.49 33.34
N LEU A 12 28.72 6.85 32.32
CA LEU A 12 29.04 8.25 32.00
C LEU A 12 27.81 9.06 31.59
N ALA A 13 26.94 8.49 30.75
CA ALA A 13 25.70 9.16 30.34
C ALA A 13 24.77 9.45 31.54
N ALA A 14 24.67 8.51 32.48
CA ALA A 14 23.89 8.70 33.71
C ALA A 14 24.47 9.79 34.62
N ALA A 15 25.80 9.87 34.76
CA ALA A 15 26.47 10.88 35.57
C ALA A 15 26.18 12.30 35.09
N ALA A 16 26.31 12.55 33.77
CA ALA A 16 26.05 13.86 33.17
C ALA A 16 24.58 14.30 33.36
N THR A 17 23.61 13.39 33.16
CA THR A 17 22.19 13.73 33.33
C THR A 17 21.79 14.03 34.78
N ASN A 18 22.43 13.41 35.76
CA ASN A 18 22.06 13.58 37.17
C ASN A 18 22.43 14.97 37.73
N GLY A 19 23.61 15.49 37.37
CA GLY A 19 24.02 16.84 37.81
C GLY A 19 23.13 17.95 37.24
N ALA A 20 22.78 17.86 35.95
CA ALA A 20 21.89 18.81 35.31
C ALA A 20 20.45 18.73 35.85
N THR A 21 19.93 17.52 36.09
CA THR A 21 18.53 17.36 36.53
C THR A 21 18.27 17.78 37.96
N GLU A 22 19.25 17.77 38.88
CA GLU A 22 19.05 18.35 40.23
C GLU A 22 18.87 19.88 40.15
N ASN A 23 19.80 20.60 39.49
CA ASN A 23 19.70 22.06 39.35
C ASN A 23 18.40 22.48 38.63
N LEU A 24 18.00 21.75 37.59
CA LEU A 24 16.73 21.99 36.87
C LEU A 24 15.50 21.72 37.74
N LYS A 25 15.49 20.69 38.59
CA LYS A 25 14.39 20.48 39.56
C LYS A 25 14.31 21.62 40.56
N THR A 26 15.45 22.05 41.12
CA THR A 26 15.47 23.16 42.09
C THR A 26 14.96 24.46 41.47
N SER A 27 15.43 24.80 40.28
CA SER A 27 14.98 26.00 39.57
C SER A 27 13.49 25.93 39.23
N LEU A 28 13.03 24.80 38.66
CA LEU A 28 11.62 24.58 38.32
C LEU A 28 10.69 24.63 39.55
N ASN A 29 11.11 24.06 40.69
CA ASN A 29 10.34 24.12 41.93
C ASN A 29 10.22 25.56 42.46
N ASN A 30 11.31 26.34 42.43
CA ASN A 30 11.29 27.75 42.83
C ASN A 30 10.34 28.56 41.94
N THR A 31 10.43 28.40 40.61
CA THR A 31 9.52 29.06 39.65
C THR A 31 8.05 28.65 39.85
N MET A 32 7.79 27.40 40.24
CA MET A 32 6.43 26.95 40.61
C MET A 32 5.94 27.56 41.93
N GLU A 33 6.84 27.86 42.88
CA GLU A 33 6.51 28.54 44.13
C GLU A 33 6.25 30.04 43.92
N ASP A 34 6.99 30.73 43.06
CA ASP A 34 6.68 32.11 42.61
C ASP A 34 5.35 32.18 41.85
N ALA A 35 5.06 31.20 40.98
CA ALA A 35 3.79 31.11 40.26
C ALA A 35 2.59 30.89 41.20
N ALA A 36 2.76 30.08 42.25
CA ALA A 36 1.74 29.88 43.29
C ALA A 36 1.49 31.16 44.12
N ASN A 37 2.49 32.01 44.28
CA ASN A 37 2.41 33.31 44.97
C ASN A 37 1.97 34.48 44.05
N LEU A 38 1.26 34.18 42.96
CA LEU A 38 0.65 35.13 42.02
C LEU A 38 1.60 36.07 41.24
N ASN A 39 2.92 35.90 41.31
CA ASN A 39 3.87 36.73 40.56
C ASN A 39 4.10 36.20 39.12
N PHE A 40 3.04 36.24 38.31
CA PHE A 40 2.96 35.58 37.01
C PHE A 40 4.00 36.05 35.97
N GLU A 41 4.36 37.34 35.95
CA GLU A 41 5.35 37.85 34.99
C GLU A 41 6.74 37.28 35.28
N LYS A 42 7.17 37.30 36.54
CA LYS A 42 8.43 36.68 36.97
C LYS A 42 8.45 35.18 36.64
N ALA A 43 7.35 34.46 36.93
CA ALA A 43 7.26 33.03 36.62
C ALA A 43 7.35 32.72 35.11
N GLN A 44 6.88 33.62 34.23
CA GLN A 44 7.08 33.48 32.78
C GLN A 44 8.53 33.76 32.35
N GLU A 45 9.19 34.73 32.96
CA GLU A 45 10.58 35.09 32.68
C GLU A 45 11.55 34.01 33.16
N ASP A 46 11.35 33.48 34.38
CA ASP A 46 12.09 32.33 34.92
C ASP A 46 11.87 31.05 34.07
N LEU A 47 10.63 30.76 33.63
CA LEU A 47 10.35 29.64 32.73
C LEU A 47 11.06 29.78 31.36
N LYS A 48 11.22 31.00 30.88
CA LYS A 48 11.94 31.30 29.64
C LYS A 48 13.45 31.12 29.81
N GLN A 49 14.01 31.53 30.96
CA GLN A 49 15.40 31.29 31.30
C GLN A 49 15.68 29.78 31.43
N VAL A 50 14.84 29.04 32.16
CA VAL A 50 14.92 27.57 32.25
C VAL A 50 14.89 26.89 30.86
N GLY A 51 14.15 27.45 29.90
CA GLY A 51 14.12 26.96 28.52
C GLY A 51 15.44 27.16 27.74
N GLU A 52 16.13 28.28 27.95
CA GLU A 52 17.44 28.55 27.36
C GLU A 52 18.56 27.81 28.12
N ASP A 53 18.50 27.71 29.45
CA ASP A 53 19.43 26.91 30.26
C ASP A 53 19.39 25.41 29.86
N LEU A 54 18.20 24.87 29.58
CA LEU A 54 18.04 23.49 29.11
C LEU A 54 18.68 23.27 27.72
N LYS A 55 18.61 24.29 26.87
CA LYS A 55 19.13 24.30 25.50
C LYS A 55 20.65 24.43 25.51
N ASP A 56 21.22 25.30 26.34
CA ASP A 56 22.66 25.43 26.52
C ASP A 56 23.26 24.21 27.23
N ALA A 57 22.58 23.62 28.21
CA ALA A 57 22.98 22.35 28.81
C ALA A 57 23.02 21.20 27.78
N VAL A 58 22.10 21.19 26.80
CA VAL A 58 22.11 20.21 25.69
C VAL A 58 23.20 20.52 24.67
N VAL A 59 23.48 21.80 24.36
CA VAL A 59 24.58 22.18 23.45
C VAL A 59 25.94 21.84 24.05
N ASN A 60 26.18 22.22 25.31
CA ASN A 60 27.43 21.95 26.01
C ASN A 60 27.61 20.45 26.26
N GLY A 61 26.58 19.75 26.74
CA GLY A 61 26.63 18.29 26.92
C GLY A 61 26.79 17.48 25.62
N VAL A 62 26.50 18.07 24.46
CA VAL A 62 26.85 17.50 23.14
C VAL A 62 28.28 17.85 22.73
N SER A 63 28.80 19.01 23.12
CA SER A 63 30.19 19.43 22.87
C SER A 63 31.19 18.63 23.71
N ASP A 64 30.92 18.43 25.00
CA ASP A 64 31.76 17.62 25.90
C ASP A 64 31.84 16.17 25.39
N LEU A 65 30.71 15.61 24.95
CA LEU A 65 30.63 14.28 24.33
C LEU A 65 31.33 14.20 22.96
N ILE A 66 31.68 15.34 22.35
CA ILE A 66 32.52 15.39 21.14
C ILE A 66 34.01 15.40 21.52
N GLU A 67 34.43 16.13 22.56
CA GLU A 67 35.84 16.10 23.01
C GLU A 67 36.22 14.72 23.58
N ASP A 68 35.40 14.12 24.45
CA ASP A 68 35.64 12.79 25.03
C ASP A 68 35.72 11.66 23.99
N VAL A 69 35.03 11.81 22.85
CA VAL A 69 35.02 10.84 21.74
C VAL A 69 36.14 11.10 20.72
N THR A 70 36.75 12.30 20.70
CA THR A 70 37.76 12.67 19.69
C THR A 70 39.21 12.67 20.19
N GLY A 71 39.45 12.48 21.50
CA GLY A 71 40.69 11.84 21.98
C GLY A 71 42.02 12.53 21.64
N SER A 72 42.04 13.86 21.66
CA SER A 72 43.23 14.72 21.64
C SER A 72 44.39 14.34 20.70
N ASP A 73 44.36 14.85 19.46
CA ASP A 73 45.59 15.03 18.68
C ASP A 73 45.58 16.44 18.02
N LYS A 74 46.35 17.37 18.60
CA LYS A 74 46.47 18.77 18.13
C LYS A 74 47.81 19.02 17.46
N PRO A 75 47.82 19.34 16.15
CA PRO A 75 48.76 20.29 15.56
C PRO A 75 48.27 21.73 15.84
N SER A 76 49.19 22.67 16.08
CA SER A 76 48.85 24.04 16.50
C SER A 76 48.97 25.07 15.37
N LEU A 77 47.94 25.93 15.24
CA LEU A 77 47.97 27.27 14.61
C LEU A 77 48.21 27.27 13.08
N GLU A 78 47.90 28.31 12.29
CA GLU A 78 47.56 29.72 12.58
C GLU A 78 46.22 30.21 11.95
N SER A 79 45.91 31.48 12.19
CA SER A 79 44.65 32.18 11.89
C SER A 79 44.41 32.61 10.43
N ARG A 80 43.13 32.83 10.09
CA ARG A 80 42.68 34.05 9.40
C ARG A 80 41.23 34.40 9.76
N GLN A 81 40.89 35.69 9.67
CA GLN A 81 39.58 36.26 10.02
C GLN A 81 38.78 36.60 8.73
N ASP A 82 37.71 37.39 8.90
CA ASP A 82 36.81 37.95 7.89
C ASP A 82 35.76 36.94 7.34
N GLY A 83 34.48 37.31 7.17
CA GLY A 83 33.79 38.56 7.51
C GLY A 83 32.33 38.56 7.01
N ASP A 84 31.47 39.40 7.63
CA ASP A 84 30.02 39.57 7.39
C ASP A 84 29.11 38.32 7.58
N GLY A 85 27.84 38.45 7.98
CA GLY A 85 27.09 39.68 8.33
C GLY A 85 25.85 39.86 7.46
N GLY A 86 24.64 39.68 8.01
CA GLY A 86 23.39 39.93 7.26
C GLY A 86 22.14 39.28 7.85
N SER A 87 21.42 40.01 8.69
CA SER A 87 20.08 39.64 9.18
C SER A 87 19.01 40.54 8.56
N ILE A 88 17.89 39.96 8.11
CA ILE A 88 16.63 40.69 7.89
C ILE A 88 15.47 39.85 8.46
N THR A 89 14.59 40.50 9.20
CA THR A 89 13.33 39.99 9.76
C THR A 89 12.15 40.85 9.26
N GLU A 90 10.92 40.52 9.68
CA GLU A 90 9.69 41.35 9.52
C GLU A 90 9.05 41.39 8.11
N ASN A 91 7.73 41.58 7.91
CA ASN A 91 6.58 41.62 8.85
C ASN A 91 5.21 41.35 8.14
N VAL A 92 4.13 41.13 8.93
CA VAL A 92 2.67 41.36 8.63
C VAL A 92 2.03 40.49 7.50
N MET A 93 0.82 39.88 7.57
CA MET A 93 -0.52 40.06 8.21
C MET A 93 -1.61 40.74 7.33
N GLU A 94 -2.88 40.32 7.53
CA GLU A 94 -4.16 40.91 7.03
C GLU A 94 -4.48 40.90 5.50
N GLU A 95 -5.74 40.94 4.99
CA GLU A 95 -7.05 40.37 5.43
C GLU A 95 -8.13 40.47 4.28
N SER A 96 -9.32 39.88 4.46
CA SER A 96 -10.62 40.16 3.78
C SER A 96 -10.84 39.83 2.27
N GLU A 97 -12.01 40.16 1.67
CA GLU A 97 -13.25 39.33 1.59
C GLU A 97 -14.16 39.69 0.36
N GLN A 98 -15.20 38.87 0.06
CA GLN A 98 -16.51 39.16 -0.62
C GLN A 98 -16.75 39.31 -2.16
N ALA A 99 -17.79 38.57 -2.62
CA ALA A 99 -18.99 38.97 -3.43
C ALA A 99 -19.18 38.68 -4.97
N ALA A 100 -20.48 38.59 -5.36
CA ALA A 100 -21.17 38.48 -6.69
C ALA A 100 -21.04 37.13 -7.48
N THR A 101 -22.03 36.40 -8.05
CA THR A 101 -23.42 36.55 -8.63
C THR A 101 -23.49 36.85 -10.15
N THR A 102 -24.36 36.26 -11.01
CA THR A 102 -25.55 35.38 -10.79
C THR A 102 -25.48 34.03 -11.60
N GLU A 103 -26.36 33.45 -12.45
CA GLU A 103 -27.65 33.77 -13.14
C GLU A 103 -28.65 32.55 -13.13
N GLU A 104 -29.38 32.18 -14.20
CA GLU A 104 -30.64 31.37 -14.17
C GLU A 104 -30.70 30.03 -15.01
N GLU A 105 -31.84 29.33 -14.91
CA GLU A 105 -32.30 28.03 -15.49
C GLU A 105 -32.90 28.15 -16.94
N PRO A 106 -33.70 27.23 -17.58
CA PRO A 106 -34.24 25.89 -17.23
C PRO A 106 -34.16 24.77 -18.33
N GLY A 107 -34.75 23.58 -18.06
CA GLY A 107 -35.22 22.59 -19.08
C GLY A 107 -34.96 21.11 -18.72
N LEU A 108 -35.94 20.32 -18.26
CA LEU A 108 -36.89 19.46 -19.04
C LEU A 108 -36.20 18.46 -20.00
N ASP A 109 -36.57 17.17 -20.10
CA ASP A 109 -37.86 16.51 -19.84
C ASP A 109 -37.70 15.02 -19.40
N SER A 110 -38.82 14.32 -19.24
CA SER A 110 -39.03 12.95 -18.77
C SER A 110 -38.94 11.86 -19.84
N ILE A 111 -38.81 10.59 -19.41
CA ILE A 111 -39.61 9.41 -19.85
C ILE A 111 -39.24 8.19 -18.97
N ARG A 112 -40.02 7.10 -19.04
CA ARG A 112 -40.30 6.14 -17.95
C ARG A 112 -40.29 4.67 -18.45
N ASN A 113 -40.63 3.73 -17.56
CA ASN A 113 -40.92 2.29 -17.77
C ASN A 113 -39.64 1.40 -17.85
N GLU A 114 -39.48 0.33 -17.06
CA GLU A 114 -40.21 -0.99 -17.02
C GLU A 114 -39.88 -1.83 -18.27
N GLU A 115 -39.61 -3.15 -18.24
CA GLU A 115 -39.30 -4.15 -17.19
C GLU A 115 -38.53 -5.33 -17.89
N GLU A 116 -38.19 -6.52 -17.38
CA GLU A 116 -38.54 -7.34 -16.19
C GLU A 116 -37.36 -8.33 -15.90
N ALA A 117 -37.32 -9.03 -14.74
CA ALA A 117 -36.50 -10.25 -14.53
C ALA A 117 -36.95 -11.05 -13.30
N GLU A 118 -37.09 -12.39 -13.44
CA GLU A 118 -37.65 -13.29 -12.41
C GLU A 118 -36.65 -13.72 -11.30
N ASP A 119 -37.21 -14.15 -10.17
CA ASP A 119 -36.54 -14.59 -8.93
C ASP A 119 -36.39 -16.13 -8.83
N MET A 120 -35.43 -16.63 -8.04
CA MET A 120 -35.50 -17.95 -7.39
C MET A 120 -34.59 -18.07 -6.15
N THR A 121 -35.14 -17.68 -4.99
CA THR A 121 -35.14 -18.44 -3.70
C THR A 121 -33.84 -18.68 -2.89
N MET A 122 -34.01 -18.82 -1.56
CA MET A 122 -32.96 -19.07 -0.55
C MET A 122 -33.28 -20.29 0.34
N GLU A 123 -32.28 -20.80 1.05
CA GLU A 123 -32.32 -21.64 2.28
C GLU A 123 -30.86 -21.72 2.82
N GLU A 124 -30.52 -21.87 4.11
CA GLU A 124 -31.12 -21.46 5.39
C GLU A 124 -29.98 -21.53 6.46
N GLU A 125 -30.06 -20.80 7.59
CA GLU A 125 -28.94 -20.69 8.57
C GLU A 125 -29.40 -21.00 10.03
N LYS A 126 -28.46 -21.24 10.96
CA LYS A 126 -28.76 -21.66 12.36
C LYS A 126 -27.99 -20.87 13.41
N GLU A 127 -28.63 -20.70 14.57
CA GLU A 127 -28.19 -19.91 15.74
C GLU A 127 -27.27 -20.69 16.71
N GLU A 128 -26.47 -19.96 17.50
CA GLU A 128 -25.96 -20.36 18.83
C GLU A 128 -25.91 -19.12 19.79
N PRO A 129 -25.87 -19.30 21.14
CA PRO A 129 -26.26 -18.28 22.13
C PRO A 129 -25.11 -17.48 22.81
N PRO A 130 -25.41 -16.41 23.59
CA PRO A 130 -24.40 -15.50 24.17
C PRO A 130 -23.92 -15.82 25.60
N GLU A 131 -22.82 -15.17 26.02
CA GLU A 131 -22.18 -15.23 27.35
C GLU A 131 -22.63 -14.09 28.32
N PRO A 132 -22.39 -14.19 29.65
CA PRO A 132 -23.02 -13.34 30.67
C PRO A 132 -22.22 -12.11 31.14
N GLU A 133 -22.93 -11.15 31.75
CA GLU A 133 -22.39 -9.96 32.41
C GLU A 133 -21.82 -10.22 33.82
N THR A 134 -21.00 -9.30 34.32
CA THR A 134 -20.62 -9.20 35.76
C THR A 134 -20.87 -7.79 36.30
N THR A 135 -21.39 -7.71 37.53
CA THR A 135 -21.80 -6.48 38.21
C THR A 135 -20.98 -6.22 39.46
N GLU A 136 -20.55 -4.98 39.70
CA GLU A 136 -20.22 -4.47 41.03
C GLU A 136 -20.86 -3.09 41.23
N GLU A 137 -21.47 -2.89 42.41
CA GLU A 137 -22.04 -1.61 42.87
C GLU A 137 -21.14 -0.99 43.94
N GLU A 138 -20.94 0.32 43.91
CA GLU A 138 -20.71 1.11 45.14
C GLU A 138 -21.53 2.41 45.11
N ALA A 139 -21.94 2.87 46.30
CA ALA A 139 -22.95 3.90 46.52
C ALA A 139 -22.32 5.29 46.82
N PRO A 140 -23.07 6.40 46.68
CA PRO A 140 -22.47 7.73 46.63
C PRO A 140 -22.13 8.34 48.00
N VAL A 141 -20.99 9.03 48.08
CA VAL A 141 -20.65 9.93 49.18
C VAL A 141 -21.03 11.36 48.81
N VAL A 142 -21.92 11.97 49.60
CA VAL A 142 -22.21 13.40 49.52
C VAL A 142 -21.21 14.17 50.37
N VAL A 143 -20.55 15.18 49.80
CA VAL A 143 -19.74 16.17 50.52
C VAL A 143 -20.22 17.57 50.13
N ASP A 144 -20.30 18.46 51.12
CA ASP A 144 -20.91 19.78 51.01
C ASP A 144 -20.07 20.78 50.19
N ALA A 145 -20.72 21.76 49.57
CA ALA A 145 -20.11 22.64 48.58
C ALA A 145 -19.63 23.97 49.19
N GLY A 146 -18.34 24.06 49.52
CA GLY A 146 -17.67 25.34 49.80
C GLY A 146 -17.35 26.13 48.51
N ASP A 147 -17.71 27.41 48.48
CA ASP A 147 -17.82 28.29 47.29
C ASP A 147 -16.57 28.53 46.40
N ASN A 148 -15.44 27.85 46.66
CA ASN A 148 -14.19 28.02 45.88
C ASN A 148 -13.79 26.80 45.02
N GLY A 149 -14.53 25.69 45.07
CA GLY A 149 -14.08 24.41 44.47
C GLY A 149 -14.07 24.33 42.93
N VAL A 150 -14.87 25.16 42.22
CA VAL A 150 -15.21 24.90 40.81
C VAL A 150 -14.16 25.40 39.81
N PHE A 151 -13.42 26.48 40.11
CA PHE A 151 -12.47 27.08 39.16
C PHE A 151 -11.17 26.28 38.97
N VAL A 152 -10.65 25.66 40.03
CA VAL A 152 -9.31 25.02 40.00
C VAL A 152 -9.29 23.76 39.12
N ALA A 153 -10.37 22.97 39.15
CA ALA A 153 -10.46 21.71 38.40
C ALA A 153 -10.52 21.90 36.87
N SER A 154 -11.03 23.03 36.37
CA SER A 154 -11.10 23.30 34.93
C SER A 154 -9.70 23.61 34.36
N LEU A 155 -8.96 24.48 35.06
CA LEU A 155 -7.59 24.90 34.74
C LEU A 155 -6.62 23.72 34.72
N ASP A 156 -6.65 22.84 35.73
CA ASP A 156 -5.80 21.64 35.76
C ASP A 156 -6.08 20.70 34.57
N SER A 157 -7.34 20.59 34.12
CA SER A 157 -7.67 19.81 32.92
C SER A 157 -7.09 20.41 31.64
N GLU A 158 -7.13 21.73 31.47
CA GLU A 158 -6.58 22.42 30.30
C GLU A 158 -5.06 22.46 30.33
N TYR A 159 -4.46 22.64 31.51
CA TYR A 159 -3.03 22.61 31.73
C TYR A 159 -2.44 21.24 31.37
N ARG A 160 -3.01 20.14 31.87
CA ARG A 160 -2.60 18.77 31.50
C ARG A 160 -2.84 18.45 30.02
N LYS A 161 -3.91 18.95 29.40
CA LYS A 161 -4.13 18.83 27.94
C LYS A 161 -3.05 19.57 27.15
N THR A 162 -2.66 20.76 27.62
CA THR A 162 -1.65 21.61 26.98
C THR A 162 -0.24 21.03 27.14
N GLN A 163 0.12 20.56 28.33
CA GLN A 163 1.35 19.77 28.54
C GLN A 163 1.42 18.55 27.62
N LYS A 164 0.34 17.75 27.52
CA LYS A 164 0.30 16.60 26.59
C LYS A 164 0.44 17.01 25.12
N ARG A 165 -0.17 18.13 24.71
CA ARG A 165 -0.02 18.68 23.34
C ARG A 165 1.41 19.13 23.06
N ILE A 166 2.04 19.87 23.98
CA ILE A 166 3.42 20.35 23.84
C ILE A 166 4.39 19.16 23.82
N LEU A 167 4.31 18.26 24.79
CA LEU A 167 5.17 17.08 24.89
C LEU A 167 5.03 16.17 23.65
N SER A 168 3.80 15.95 23.17
CA SER A 168 3.56 15.19 21.93
C SER A 168 4.16 15.88 20.70
N ARG A 169 4.08 17.22 20.60
CA ARG A 169 4.63 17.97 19.47
C ARG A 169 6.15 18.07 19.51
N LEU A 170 6.76 18.19 20.69
CA LEU A 170 8.21 18.08 20.90
C LEU A 170 8.70 16.66 20.57
N THR A 171 7.97 15.62 21.01
CA THR A 171 8.27 14.22 20.67
C THR A 171 8.21 14.00 19.15
N TYR A 172 7.18 14.52 18.49
CA TYR A 172 7.06 14.46 17.02
C TYR A 172 8.22 15.15 16.32
N LEU A 173 8.60 16.37 16.73
CA LEU A 173 9.72 17.10 16.15
C LEU A 173 11.07 16.39 16.39
N PHE A 174 11.31 15.89 17.60
CA PHE A 174 12.50 15.10 17.93
C PHE A 174 12.56 13.82 17.08
N CYS A 175 11.46 13.07 16.96
CA CYS A 175 11.38 11.91 16.09
C CYS A 175 11.63 12.27 14.62
N LEU A 176 11.08 13.39 14.13
CA LEU A 176 11.27 13.84 12.75
C LEU A 176 12.74 14.19 12.48
N GLU A 177 13.37 14.95 13.36
CA GLU A 177 14.76 15.39 13.20
C GLU A 177 15.76 14.23 13.42
N PHE A 178 15.51 13.37 14.41
CA PHE A 178 16.27 12.14 14.61
C PHE A 178 16.14 11.19 13.42
N TYR A 179 14.95 11.07 12.82
CA TYR A 179 14.73 10.26 11.62
C TYR A 179 15.46 10.84 10.41
N GLN A 180 15.39 12.17 10.18
CA GLN A 180 16.14 12.85 9.11
C GLN A 180 17.66 12.67 9.27
N LYS A 181 18.21 12.93 10.46
CA LYS A 181 19.64 12.77 10.78
C LYS A 181 20.07 11.30 10.69
N SER A 182 19.24 10.35 11.14
CA SER A 182 19.53 8.92 11.04
C SER A 182 19.47 8.42 9.60
N PHE A 183 18.45 8.79 8.82
CA PHE A 183 18.33 8.42 7.41
C PHE A 183 19.51 8.94 6.59
N ALA A 184 19.95 10.18 6.85
CA ALA A 184 21.17 10.74 6.26
C ALA A 184 22.43 9.95 6.68
N ARG A 185 22.55 9.54 7.95
CA ARG A 185 23.67 8.71 8.45
C ARG A 185 23.68 7.31 7.85
N THR A 186 22.56 6.59 7.82
CA THR A 186 22.46 5.26 7.17
C THR A 186 22.80 5.35 5.68
N THR A 187 22.32 6.39 4.99
CA THR A 187 22.67 6.66 3.59
C THR A 187 24.17 6.95 3.42
N LYS A 188 24.82 7.62 4.37
CA LYS A 188 26.26 7.92 4.31
C LYS A 188 27.12 6.69 4.65
N GLN A 189 26.70 5.87 5.61
CA GLN A 189 27.39 4.63 5.99
C GLN A 189 27.33 3.60 4.85
N GLN A 190 26.14 3.34 4.31
CA GLN A 190 25.96 2.46 3.14
C GLN A 190 26.68 2.95 1.87
N LYS A 191 27.09 4.23 1.81
CA LYS A 191 27.93 4.78 0.73
C LYS A 191 29.42 4.65 0.99
N MET A 192 29.86 4.63 2.25
CA MET A 192 31.25 4.26 2.59
C MET A 192 31.48 2.77 2.36
N ASP A 193 30.52 1.92 2.77
CA ASP A 193 30.63 0.47 2.66
C ASP A 193 30.49 -0.05 1.21
N SER A 194 30.01 0.77 0.26
CA SER A 194 29.78 0.38 -1.14
C SER A 194 30.79 0.91 -2.15
N GLY A 195 31.68 1.83 -1.76
CA GLY A 195 32.69 2.41 -2.64
C GLY A 195 32.15 3.26 -3.81
N GLN A 196 30.87 3.64 -3.80
CA GLN A 196 30.30 4.46 -4.87
C GLN A 196 30.73 5.93 -4.74
N GLU A 197 31.48 6.43 -5.73
CA GLU A 197 31.80 7.85 -5.85
C GLU A 197 30.53 8.73 -5.91
N PHE A 198 30.69 9.99 -5.53
CA PHE A 198 29.59 10.96 -5.60
C PHE A 198 29.19 11.20 -7.07
N GLY A 199 27.92 10.91 -7.38
CA GLY A 199 27.31 11.35 -8.62
C GLY A 199 27.46 12.88 -8.75
N ASN A 200 28.14 13.32 -9.81
CA ASN A 200 28.49 14.72 -10.06
C ASN A 200 27.27 15.65 -9.87
N GLU A 201 27.43 16.76 -9.16
CA GLU A 201 26.35 17.69 -8.84
C GLU A 201 25.59 18.19 -10.08
N SER A 202 26.24 18.26 -11.25
CA SER A 202 25.58 18.59 -12.52
C SER A 202 24.57 17.53 -12.95
N ILE A 203 24.86 16.25 -12.70
CA ILE A 203 23.96 15.11 -12.97
C ILE A 203 22.79 15.14 -11.99
N ILE A 204 23.07 15.40 -10.70
CA ILE A 204 22.04 15.55 -9.66
C ILE A 204 21.10 16.70 -10.00
N ARG A 205 21.61 17.89 -10.35
CA ARG A 205 20.79 19.01 -10.83
C ARG A 205 20.01 18.63 -12.09
N GLY A 206 20.67 18.00 -13.07
CA GLY A 206 20.09 17.65 -14.36
C GLY A 206 18.97 16.60 -14.33
N TYR A 207 18.98 15.62 -13.42
CA TYR A 207 17.82 14.74 -13.25
C TYR A 207 16.71 15.41 -12.41
N ASN A 208 17.05 16.23 -11.40
CA ASN A 208 16.03 16.93 -10.60
C ASN A 208 15.21 17.91 -11.45
N THR A 209 15.83 18.66 -12.37
CA THR A 209 15.11 19.52 -13.32
C THR A 209 14.15 18.72 -14.21
N ARG A 210 14.51 17.50 -14.63
CA ARG A 210 13.62 16.62 -15.40
C ARG A 210 12.44 16.10 -14.56
N ILE A 211 12.68 15.77 -13.29
CA ILE A 211 11.64 15.34 -12.34
C ILE A 211 10.63 16.47 -12.11
N GLN A 212 11.09 17.69 -11.77
CA GLN A 212 10.19 18.81 -11.51
C GLN A 212 9.38 19.18 -12.75
N LYS A 213 10.01 19.25 -13.93
CA LYS A 213 9.28 19.47 -15.18
C LYS A 213 8.18 18.43 -15.43
N ALA A 214 8.47 17.14 -15.23
CA ALA A 214 7.47 16.09 -15.41
C ALA A 214 6.31 16.18 -14.39
N LEU A 215 6.60 16.60 -13.16
CA LEU A 215 5.59 16.86 -12.11
C LEU A 215 4.73 18.08 -12.42
N GLU A 216 5.34 19.17 -12.90
CA GLU A 216 4.64 20.39 -13.33
C GLU A 216 3.71 20.10 -14.52
N GLU A 217 4.23 19.46 -15.57
CA GLU A 217 3.43 19.10 -16.76
C GLU A 217 2.26 18.16 -16.40
N THR A 218 2.48 17.15 -15.54
CA THR A 218 1.42 16.21 -15.14
C THR A 218 0.42 16.77 -14.13
N ARG A 219 0.83 17.66 -13.21
CA ARG A 219 -0.10 18.34 -12.29
C ARG A 219 -0.95 19.37 -13.01
N ASN A 220 -0.34 20.21 -13.86
CA ASN A 220 -1.07 21.20 -14.63
C ASN A 220 -2.09 20.51 -15.54
N ALA A 221 -1.70 19.44 -16.25
CA ALA A 221 -2.63 18.71 -17.10
C ALA A 221 -3.77 17.99 -16.34
N PHE A 222 -3.60 17.69 -15.05
CA PHE A 222 -4.70 17.22 -14.20
C PHE A 222 -5.62 18.37 -13.78
N ASN A 223 -5.05 19.50 -13.34
CA ASN A 223 -5.78 20.70 -12.92
C ASN A 223 -6.58 21.33 -14.07
N ASP A 224 -6.06 21.28 -15.31
CA ASP A 224 -6.74 21.66 -16.56
C ASP A 224 -7.94 20.75 -16.90
N GLY A 225 -8.19 19.69 -16.12
CA GLY A 225 -9.29 18.75 -16.30
C GLY A 225 -9.14 17.79 -17.49
N ILE A 226 -8.01 17.81 -18.21
CA ILE A 226 -7.79 17.04 -19.45
C ILE A 226 -8.08 15.53 -19.30
N PRO A 227 -7.57 14.81 -18.28
CA PRO A 227 -7.83 13.37 -18.15
C PRO A 227 -9.24 13.06 -17.61
N LEU A 228 -10.01 14.06 -17.16
CA LEU A 228 -11.34 13.84 -16.60
C LEU A 228 -12.34 13.39 -17.68
N SER A 229 -12.18 13.85 -18.93
CA SER A 229 -13.06 13.51 -20.05
C SER A 229 -13.03 12.00 -20.39
N PHE A 230 -14.20 11.34 -20.32
CA PHE A 230 -14.32 9.91 -20.61
C PHE A 230 -13.89 9.52 -22.03
N GLU A 231 -14.16 10.36 -23.05
CA GLU A 231 -13.69 10.08 -24.41
C GLU A 231 -12.19 10.37 -24.59
N PHE A 232 -11.60 11.28 -23.81
CA PHE A 232 -10.14 11.38 -23.73
C PHE A 232 -9.54 10.08 -23.19
N ARG A 233 -10.00 9.58 -22.04
CA ARG A 233 -9.51 8.32 -21.45
C ARG A 233 -9.64 7.14 -22.41
N LYS A 234 -10.80 6.98 -23.06
CA LYS A 234 -11.02 5.95 -24.09
C LYS A 234 -10.09 6.13 -25.31
N LYS A 235 -9.81 7.35 -25.75
CA LYS A 235 -8.84 7.65 -26.82
C LYS A 235 -7.42 7.24 -26.42
N GLN A 236 -7.00 7.55 -25.19
CA GLN A 236 -5.68 7.14 -24.68
C GLN A 236 -5.56 5.61 -24.61
N LEU A 237 -6.57 4.91 -24.09
CA LEU A 237 -6.59 3.44 -24.08
C LEU A 237 -6.55 2.82 -25.49
N ARG A 238 -7.26 3.40 -26.46
CA ARG A 238 -7.19 2.98 -27.88
C ARG A 238 -5.79 3.22 -28.48
N ASN A 239 -5.14 4.33 -28.16
CA ASN A 239 -3.76 4.61 -28.58
C ASN A 239 -2.74 3.69 -27.88
N PHE A 240 -2.95 3.33 -26.62
CA PHE A 240 -2.13 2.36 -25.90
C PHE A 240 -2.24 0.97 -26.55
N ARG A 241 -3.46 0.55 -26.91
CA ARG A 241 -3.68 -0.70 -27.66
C ARG A 241 -2.92 -0.71 -28.98
N ARG A 242 -2.96 0.42 -29.71
CA ARG A 242 -2.19 0.63 -30.94
C ARG A 242 -0.69 0.51 -30.70
N MET A 243 -0.14 1.19 -29.71
CA MET A 243 1.28 1.13 -29.32
C MET A 243 1.77 -0.31 -29.16
N ILE A 244 1.06 -1.13 -28.39
CA ILE A 244 1.43 -2.54 -28.14
C ILE A 244 1.27 -3.42 -29.40
N THR A 245 0.34 -3.09 -30.30
CA THR A 245 0.09 -3.85 -31.54
C THR A 245 1.10 -3.48 -32.64
N GLU A 246 1.35 -2.18 -32.83
CA GLU A 246 2.23 -1.63 -33.87
C GLU A 246 3.72 -1.90 -33.55
N CYS A 247 4.10 -1.88 -32.27
CA CYS A 247 5.47 -2.09 -31.81
C CYS A 247 5.73 -3.50 -31.23
N GLU A 248 4.92 -4.51 -31.57
CA GLU A 248 5.02 -5.87 -31.00
C GLU A 248 6.45 -6.45 -31.16
N ALA A 249 7.06 -6.27 -32.34
CA ALA A 249 8.42 -6.74 -32.61
C ALA A 249 9.51 -5.97 -31.85
N GLU A 250 9.35 -4.65 -31.66
CA GLU A 250 10.27 -3.81 -30.89
C GLU A 250 10.29 -4.26 -29.41
N ILE A 251 9.12 -4.51 -28.84
CA ILE A 251 8.92 -4.98 -27.45
C ILE A 251 9.55 -6.36 -27.24
N LEU A 252 9.34 -7.30 -28.18
CA LEU A 252 9.99 -8.62 -28.13
C LEU A 252 11.51 -8.54 -28.23
N HIS A 253 12.04 -7.67 -29.08
CA HIS A 253 13.49 -7.49 -29.24
C HIS A 253 14.14 -6.90 -27.98
N ALA A 254 13.48 -5.95 -27.31
CA ALA A 254 13.96 -5.38 -26.05
C ALA A 254 14.07 -6.46 -24.95
N MET A 255 13.01 -7.26 -24.72
CA MET A 255 13.05 -8.37 -23.76
C MET A 255 14.11 -9.43 -24.10
N TYR A 256 14.34 -9.69 -25.38
CA TYR A 256 15.41 -10.60 -25.80
C TYR A 256 16.80 -10.03 -25.51
N LYS A 257 17.02 -8.73 -25.74
CA LYS A 257 18.30 -8.06 -25.44
C LYS A 257 18.60 -7.99 -23.93
N ASP A 258 17.59 -7.77 -23.10
CA ASP A 258 17.77 -7.60 -21.65
C ASP A 258 17.78 -8.93 -20.86
N LEU A 259 17.03 -9.95 -21.31
CA LEU A 259 16.82 -11.20 -20.56
C LEU A 259 17.07 -12.48 -21.37
N ARG A 260 17.33 -12.39 -22.69
CA ARG A 260 17.29 -13.54 -23.63
C ARG A 260 15.94 -14.28 -23.60
N ARG A 261 14.83 -13.58 -23.27
CA ARG A 261 13.49 -14.20 -23.25
C ARG A 261 13.02 -14.55 -24.66
N SER A 262 12.46 -15.76 -24.83
CA SER A 262 12.00 -16.21 -26.14
C SER A 262 10.80 -15.39 -26.65
N PRO A 263 10.65 -15.20 -27.98
CA PRO A 263 9.56 -14.41 -28.54
C PRO A 263 8.17 -14.96 -28.20
N ILE A 264 8.03 -16.27 -27.99
CA ILE A 264 6.75 -16.91 -27.62
C ILE A 264 6.39 -16.55 -26.19
N GLU A 265 7.35 -16.67 -25.26
CA GLU A 265 7.14 -16.36 -23.85
C GLU A 265 6.81 -14.87 -23.64
N GLY A 266 7.59 -13.96 -24.25
CA GLY A 266 7.33 -12.51 -24.18
C GLY A 266 5.98 -12.12 -24.78
N LYS A 267 5.56 -12.78 -25.87
CA LYS A 267 4.29 -12.51 -26.53
C LYS A 267 3.10 -12.96 -25.70
N PHE A 268 3.16 -14.13 -25.07
CA PHE A 268 2.10 -14.62 -24.19
C PHE A 268 2.08 -13.84 -22.85
N GLY A 269 3.22 -13.78 -22.17
CA GLY A 269 3.35 -13.25 -20.82
C GLY A 269 3.07 -11.75 -20.71
N GLU A 270 3.58 -10.93 -21.64
CA GLU A 270 3.52 -9.47 -21.51
C GLU A 270 2.65 -8.78 -22.56
N ILE A 271 2.76 -9.15 -23.84
CA ILE A 271 2.03 -8.46 -24.91
C ILE A 271 0.53 -8.84 -24.90
N LYS A 272 0.20 -10.13 -24.94
CA LYS A 272 -1.22 -10.55 -25.00
C LYS A 272 -1.95 -10.34 -23.68
N SER A 273 -1.29 -10.49 -22.54
CA SER A 273 -1.88 -10.14 -21.23
C SER A 273 -2.26 -8.65 -21.15
N THR A 274 -1.36 -7.75 -21.56
CA THR A 274 -1.61 -6.30 -21.61
C THR A 274 -2.73 -5.94 -22.59
N LEU A 275 -2.73 -6.50 -23.81
CA LEU A 275 -3.78 -6.24 -24.81
C LEU A 275 -5.17 -6.71 -24.33
N VAL A 276 -5.26 -7.87 -23.69
CA VAL A 276 -6.53 -8.38 -23.14
C VAL A 276 -7.02 -7.50 -21.98
N GLU A 277 -6.12 -6.90 -21.20
CA GLU A 277 -6.48 -5.94 -20.15
C GLU A 277 -6.97 -4.60 -20.71
N ILE A 278 -6.31 -4.03 -21.73
CA ILE A 278 -6.80 -2.85 -22.44
C ILE A 278 -8.19 -3.11 -23.04
N ASP A 279 -8.38 -4.25 -23.70
CA ASP A 279 -9.67 -4.60 -24.32
C ASP A 279 -10.76 -4.87 -23.28
N ARG A 280 -10.43 -5.40 -22.10
CA ARG A 280 -11.38 -5.53 -20.98
C ARG A 280 -11.75 -4.17 -20.38
N MET A 281 -10.77 -3.29 -20.20
CA MET A 281 -10.98 -1.94 -19.70
C MET A 281 -11.87 -1.12 -20.65
N LEU A 282 -11.61 -1.19 -21.97
CA LEU A 282 -12.44 -0.55 -22.99
C LEU A 282 -13.87 -1.12 -23.04
N ARG A 283 -14.04 -2.45 -23.01
CA ARG A 283 -15.38 -3.10 -23.03
C ARG A 283 -16.24 -2.77 -21.82
N HIS A 284 -15.65 -2.60 -20.64
CA HIS A 284 -16.40 -2.35 -19.41
C HIS A 284 -16.31 -0.91 -18.90
N PHE A 285 -15.63 -0.01 -19.63
CA PHE A 285 -15.35 1.38 -19.22
C PHE A 285 -16.55 2.06 -18.56
N ASN A 286 -17.68 2.15 -19.28
CA ASN A 286 -18.89 2.82 -18.80
C ASN A 286 -19.46 2.19 -17.51
N LYS A 287 -19.31 0.86 -17.32
CA LYS A 287 -19.74 0.15 -16.09
C LYS A 287 -18.79 0.40 -14.93
N TYR A 288 -17.49 0.56 -15.20
CA TYR A 288 -16.50 0.84 -14.16
C TYR A 288 -16.59 2.30 -13.71
N THR A 289 -16.71 3.26 -14.62
CA THR A 289 -16.83 4.71 -14.32
C THR A 289 -18.20 5.15 -13.79
N ALA A 290 -19.25 4.34 -13.88
CA ALA A 290 -20.57 4.69 -13.36
C ALA A 290 -20.59 4.83 -11.83
N ASP A 291 -21.39 5.78 -11.33
CA ASP A 291 -21.71 5.92 -9.91
C ASP A 291 -22.34 4.61 -9.38
N GLU A 292 -21.87 4.11 -8.23
CA GLU A 292 -22.40 2.91 -7.58
C GLU A 292 -23.61 3.30 -6.73
N LYS A 293 -24.80 2.81 -7.10
CA LYS A 293 -26.03 3.02 -6.31
C LYS A 293 -25.94 2.27 -4.99
N ILE A 294 -26.35 2.90 -3.90
CA ILE A 294 -26.45 2.28 -2.57
C ILE A 294 -27.93 1.91 -2.32
N PRO A 295 -28.24 0.72 -1.76
CA PRO A 295 -29.59 0.41 -1.29
C PRO A 295 -30.09 1.46 -0.29
N LEU A 296 -31.27 2.01 -0.54
CA LEU A 296 -31.86 3.04 0.30
C LEU A 296 -32.72 2.38 1.39
N ASN A 297 -32.41 2.64 2.66
CA ASN A 297 -33.31 2.30 3.76
C ASN A 297 -34.53 3.25 3.78
N LEU A 298 -35.48 3.00 4.68
CA LEU A 298 -36.75 3.73 4.72
C LEU A 298 -36.58 5.27 4.85
N LEU A 299 -35.62 5.72 5.65
CA LEU A 299 -35.30 7.14 5.85
C LEU A 299 -34.56 7.75 4.66
N ALA A 300 -33.98 6.92 3.79
CA ALA A 300 -33.38 7.32 2.54
C ALA A 300 -34.36 7.34 1.35
N LEU A 301 -35.64 6.98 1.50
CA LEU A 301 -36.64 7.05 0.41
C LEU A 301 -36.84 8.44 -0.19
N ALA A 302 -36.57 9.51 0.58
CA ALA A 302 -36.61 10.89 0.11
C ALA A 302 -35.23 11.44 -0.29
N ASN A 303 -34.17 10.62 -0.25
CA ASN A 303 -32.77 11.04 -0.40
C ASN A 303 -32.07 10.20 -1.48
N ARG A 304 -31.01 10.72 -2.09
CA ARG A 304 -30.25 10.01 -3.14
C ARG A 304 -28.82 9.73 -2.68
N ALA A 305 -28.57 8.48 -2.29
CA ALA A 305 -27.25 8.01 -1.88
C ALA A 305 -26.53 7.24 -3.01
N TYR A 306 -25.27 7.57 -3.28
CA TYR A 306 -24.43 6.87 -4.27
C TYR A 306 -22.93 7.09 -4.00
N ILE A 307 -22.08 6.22 -4.53
CA ILE A 307 -20.62 6.37 -4.51
C ILE A 307 -20.13 6.75 -5.90
N ARG A 308 -19.49 7.91 -6.02
CA ARG A 308 -18.77 8.32 -7.22
C ARG A 308 -17.33 7.80 -7.21
N LYS A 309 -16.81 7.44 -8.38
CA LYS A 309 -15.36 7.23 -8.57
C LYS A 309 -14.74 8.48 -9.16
N GLU A 310 -13.76 9.04 -8.48
CA GLU A 310 -12.97 10.18 -8.94
C GLU A 310 -11.47 9.80 -8.93
N PRO A 311 -10.65 10.30 -9.88
CA PRO A 311 -9.21 10.06 -9.87
C PRO A 311 -8.54 10.70 -8.66
N PHE A 312 -7.40 10.16 -8.24
CA PHE A 312 -6.59 10.75 -7.16
C PHE A 312 -5.84 12.02 -7.60
N GLY A 313 -5.27 12.04 -8.81
CA GLY A 313 -4.44 13.16 -9.28
C GLY A 313 -3.27 12.70 -10.14
N VAL A 314 -2.05 13.00 -9.67
CA VAL A 314 -0.79 12.55 -10.28
C VAL A 314 -0.35 11.24 -9.63
N VAL A 315 -0.27 10.18 -10.42
CA VAL A 315 0.15 8.84 -10.00
C VAL A 315 1.64 8.60 -10.35
N LEU A 316 2.41 8.04 -9.42
CA LEU A 316 3.72 7.45 -9.72
C LEU A 316 3.58 5.95 -9.95
N ILE A 317 4.14 5.43 -11.05
CA ILE A 317 4.29 3.99 -11.28
C ILE A 317 5.78 3.67 -11.36
N ILE A 318 6.27 2.83 -10.44
CA ILE A 318 7.63 2.29 -10.46
C ILE A 318 7.57 0.82 -10.88
N GLY A 319 8.01 0.52 -12.10
CA GLY A 319 8.00 -0.83 -12.66
C GLY A 319 9.18 -1.69 -12.20
N SER A 320 9.00 -3.01 -12.25
CA SER A 320 10.05 -3.99 -11.98
C SER A 320 10.84 -4.33 -13.25
N TRP A 321 12.01 -4.92 -13.09
CA TRP A 321 12.86 -5.33 -14.22
C TRP A 321 12.49 -6.70 -14.81
N ASN A 322 11.78 -7.54 -14.06
CA ASN A 322 11.57 -8.93 -14.43
C ASN A 322 10.38 -9.12 -15.39
N VAL A 323 9.41 -8.20 -15.36
CA VAL A 323 8.32 -8.07 -16.35
C VAL A 323 8.16 -6.59 -16.70
N PRO A 324 9.11 -6.00 -17.44
CA PRO A 324 9.26 -4.55 -17.52
C PRO A 324 8.11 -3.83 -18.22
N PHE A 325 7.43 -4.50 -19.16
CA PHE A 325 6.31 -3.94 -19.86
C PHE A 325 5.03 -4.06 -19.03
N VAL A 326 4.69 -5.24 -18.50
CA VAL A 326 3.48 -5.46 -17.68
C VAL A 326 3.50 -4.66 -16.38
N SER A 327 4.63 -4.62 -15.66
CA SER A 327 4.72 -3.88 -14.38
C SER A 327 4.57 -2.36 -14.57
N CYS A 328 4.92 -1.81 -15.73
CA CYS A 328 4.62 -0.43 -16.10
C CYS A 328 3.20 -0.26 -16.67
N TYR A 329 2.78 -1.16 -17.56
CA TYR A 329 1.61 -0.97 -18.42
C TYR A 329 0.29 -1.40 -17.79
N SER A 330 0.26 -2.50 -17.05
CA SER A 330 -0.97 -2.96 -16.38
C SER A 330 -1.52 -1.91 -15.42
N PRO A 331 -0.74 -1.35 -14.46
CA PRO A 331 -1.23 -0.24 -13.62
C PRO A 331 -1.56 1.02 -14.44
N LEU A 332 -0.79 1.36 -15.48
CA LEU A 332 -1.04 2.53 -16.34
C LEU A 332 -2.42 2.45 -17.04
N ILE A 333 -2.89 1.26 -17.43
CA ILE A 333 -4.24 1.06 -17.99
C ILE A 333 -5.33 1.51 -17.01
N GLY A 334 -5.21 1.13 -15.73
CA GLY A 334 -6.17 1.53 -14.70
C GLY A 334 -6.08 3.01 -14.37
N ALA A 335 -4.88 3.56 -14.24
CA ALA A 335 -4.66 4.98 -13.96
C ALA A 335 -5.26 5.88 -15.05
N ILE A 336 -5.06 5.53 -16.33
CA ILE A 336 -5.69 6.19 -17.49
C ILE A 336 -7.22 6.09 -17.41
N ALA A 337 -7.76 4.91 -17.12
CA ALA A 337 -9.22 4.70 -17.08
C ALA A 337 -9.90 5.44 -15.92
N ALA A 338 -9.26 5.48 -14.75
CA ALA A 338 -9.70 6.22 -13.57
C ALA A 338 -9.63 7.75 -13.76
N GLY A 339 -8.76 8.24 -14.67
CA GLY A 339 -8.69 9.65 -15.07
C GLY A 339 -7.54 10.42 -14.45
N ASN A 340 -6.45 9.73 -14.11
CA ASN A 340 -5.26 10.32 -13.53
C ASN A 340 -4.27 10.78 -14.61
N THR A 341 -3.35 11.66 -14.24
CA THR A 341 -2.06 11.82 -14.94
C THR A 341 -1.01 10.94 -14.26
N VAL A 342 0.06 10.58 -14.99
CA VAL A 342 0.98 9.51 -14.55
C VAL A 342 2.42 9.83 -14.92
N ILE A 343 3.33 9.60 -13.97
CA ILE A 343 4.77 9.47 -14.20
C ILE A 343 5.15 8.00 -14.08
N VAL A 344 5.77 7.44 -15.12
CA VAL A 344 6.30 6.07 -15.12
C VAL A 344 7.81 6.09 -14.93
N LYS A 345 8.34 5.33 -13.97
CA LYS A 345 9.76 5.01 -13.82
C LYS A 345 9.97 3.53 -14.16
N PRO A 346 10.40 3.19 -15.39
CA PRO A 346 10.82 1.82 -15.72
C PRO A 346 12.14 1.49 -15.00
N SER A 347 12.46 0.21 -14.85
CA SER A 347 13.69 -0.19 -14.16
C SER A 347 14.93 -0.16 -15.06
N GLU A 348 15.94 0.55 -14.57
CA GLU A 348 17.32 0.66 -15.05
C GLU A 348 18.05 -0.66 -15.27
N VAL A 349 17.59 -1.75 -14.62
CA VAL A 349 18.25 -3.06 -14.66
C VAL A 349 18.03 -3.77 -16.01
N VAL A 350 17.03 -3.34 -16.80
CA VAL A 350 16.69 -3.85 -18.14
C VAL A 350 16.63 -2.68 -19.14
N PRO A 351 17.79 -2.14 -19.53
CA PRO A 351 17.88 -0.83 -20.18
C PRO A 351 17.23 -0.78 -21.56
N ALA A 352 17.25 -1.85 -22.36
CA ALA A 352 16.62 -1.82 -23.68
C ALA A 352 15.10 -1.68 -23.58
N SER A 353 14.49 -2.34 -22.60
CA SER A 353 13.07 -2.24 -22.28
C SER A 353 12.71 -0.88 -21.69
N ALA A 354 13.54 -0.36 -20.78
CA ALA A 354 13.35 0.97 -20.18
C ALA A 354 13.45 2.11 -21.21
N ASP A 355 14.44 2.06 -22.11
CA ASP A 355 14.59 3.01 -23.21
C ASP A 355 13.43 2.92 -24.20
N LEU A 356 12.94 1.72 -24.50
CA LEU A 356 11.78 1.55 -25.39
C LEU A 356 10.49 2.09 -24.74
N ILE A 357 10.26 1.85 -23.45
CA ILE A 357 9.12 2.44 -22.71
C ILE A 357 9.16 3.97 -22.77
N ALA A 358 10.34 4.57 -22.58
CA ALA A 358 10.55 6.01 -22.68
C ALA A 358 10.34 6.59 -24.09
N GLN A 359 10.57 5.81 -25.14
CA GLN A 359 10.30 6.21 -26.54
C GLN A 359 8.84 6.03 -26.94
N LEU A 360 8.19 4.93 -26.53
CA LEU A 360 6.86 4.56 -26.99
C LEU A 360 5.73 5.36 -26.31
N ILE A 361 5.76 5.55 -24.99
CA ILE A 361 4.71 6.29 -24.27
C ILE A 361 4.46 7.70 -24.87
N PRO A 362 5.48 8.58 -25.04
CA PRO A 362 5.27 9.91 -25.62
C PRO A 362 5.04 9.90 -27.15
N ARG A 363 5.21 8.76 -27.84
CA ARG A 363 4.87 8.61 -29.27
C ARG A 363 3.37 8.33 -29.48
N TYR A 364 2.67 7.75 -28.50
CA TYR A 364 1.27 7.33 -28.64
C TYR A 364 0.29 8.00 -27.67
N LEU A 365 0.72 8.38 -26.45
CA LEU A 365 -0.15 8.96 -25.42
C LEU A 365 0.03 10.49 -25.32
N ASP A 366 -0.89 11.19 -24.65
CA ASP A 366 -0.72 12.64 -24.41
C ASP A 366 0.46 12.89 -23.45
N LYS A 367 1.51 13.51 -23.99
CA LYS A 367 2.78 13.79 -23.29
C LYS A 367 2.60 14.59 -22.00
N ARG A 368 1.57 15.45 -21.90
CA ARG A 368 1.34 16.25 -20.69
C ARG A 368 0.75 15.39 -19.57
N CYS A 369 -0.12 14.44 -19.93
CA CYS A 369 -0.76 13.55 -18.97
C CYS A 369 0.10 12.32 -18.60
N TYR A 370 0.99 11.86 -19.49
CA TYR A 370 1.72 10.60 -19.34
C TYR A 370 3.21 10.78 -19.67
N GLN A 371 4.02 10.85 -18.61
CA GLN A 371 5.47 11.12 -18.66
C GLN A 371 6.28 9.87 -18.30
N VAL A 372 7.53 9.81 -18.75
CA VAL A 372 8.48 8.76 -18.38
C VAL A 372 9.76 9.39 -17.82
N VAL A 373 10.16 8.96 -16.63
CA VAL A 373 11.39 9.43 -15.96
C VAL A 373 12.30 8.22 -15.72
N SER A 374 13.07 7.87 -16.76
CA SER A 374 14.08 6.82 -16.69
C SER A 374 15.31 7.28 -15.88
N GLY A 375 15.87 6.35 -15.12
CA GLY A 375 17.04 6.57 -14.28
C GLY A 375 17.21 5.48 -13.22
N ASP A 376 18.20 5.64 -12.36
CA ASP A 376 18.61 4.66 -11.36
C ASP A 376 17.82 4.75 -10.03
N ALA A 377 18.40 4.20 -8.96
CA ALA A 377 17.87 4.27 -7.61
C ALA A 377 17.89 5.69 -7.02
N ASP A 378 18.84 6.57 -7.38
CA ASP A 378 18.87 7.95 -6.92
C ASP A 378 17.83 8.82 -7.66
N VAL A 379 17.52 8.52 -8.93
CA VAL A 379 16.35 9.08 -9.62
C VAL A 379 15.04 8.61 -8.96
N ALA A 380 14.92 7.32 -8.61
CA ALA A 380 13.74 6.80 -7.89
C ALA A 380 13.56 7.44 -6.50
N ARG A 381 14.65 7.53 -5.70
CA ARG A 381 14.65 8.23 -4.40
C ARG A 381 14.28 9.71 -4.55
N SER A 382 14.69 10.35 -5.64
CA SER A 382 14.43 11.78 -5.88
C SER A 382 13.01 12.04 -6.38
N LEU A 383 12.40 11.11 -7.14
CA LEU A 383 10.96 11.12 -7.42
C LEU A 383 10.15 11.04 -6.12
N LEU A 384 10.47 10.07 -5.26
CA LEU A 384 9.76 9.81 -3.98
C LEU A 384 9.85 10.95 -2.95
N ARG A 385 10.67 11.98 -3.18
CA ARG A 385 10.71 13.22 -2.36
C ARG A 385 9.62 14.24 -2.72
N ASN A 386 8.77 13.96 -3.71
CA ASN A 386 7.72 14.86 -4.16
C ASN A 386 6.34 14.28 -3.83
N LYS A 387 5.35 15.16 -3.60
CA LYS A 387 3.97 14.74 -3.40
C LYS A 387 3.44 14.06 -4.66
N PHE A 388 3.02 12.81 -4.52
CA PHE A 388 2.11 12.13 -5.45
C PHE A 388 0.76 11.95 -4.80
N ASP A 389 -0.28 11.81 -5.61
CA ASP A 389 -1.65 11.60 -5.11
C ASP A 389 -1.97 10.08 -5.05
N TYR A 390 -1.15 9.25 -5.72
CA TYR A 390 -1.04 7.80 -5.50
C TYR A 390 0.36 7.29 -5.91
N ILE A 391 0.89 6.24 -5.25
CA ILE A 391 2.13 5.55 -5.70
C ILE A 391 1.87 4.05 -5.87
N PHE A 392 2.25 3.51 -7.04
CA PHE A 392 2.26 2.09 -7.33
C PHE A 392 3.71 1.62 -7.51
N PHE A 393 4.11 0.56 -6.81
CA PHE A 393 5.46 0.00 -6.86
C PHE A 393 5.44 -1.52 -7.01
N THR A 394 6.26 -2.05 -7.92
CA THR A 394 6.54 -3.49 -8.01
C THR A 394 8.03 -3.77 -7.79
N GLY A 395 8.37 -4.64 -6.83
CA GLY A 395 9.78 -4.97 -6.54
C GLY A 395 10.01 -5.73 -5.24
N SER A 396 11.14 -5.48 -4.56
CA SER A 396 11.50 -6.21 -3.34
C SER A 396 10.89 -5.60 -2.07
N PRO A 397 10.57 -6.40 -1.03
CA PRO A 397 10.00 -5.89 0.22
C PRO A 397 10.84 -4.81 0.92
N THR A 398 12.17 -4.88 0.78
CA THR A 398 13.09 -3.86 1.32
C THR A 398 12.92 -2.50 0.65
N VAL A 399 12.75 -2.45 -0.68
CA VAL A 399 12.48 -1.18 -1.38
C VAL A 399 11.03 -0.73 -1.18
N GLY A 400 10.06 -1.67 -1.12
CA GLY A 400 8.66 -1.37 -0.81
C GLY A 400 8.49 -0.65 0.54
N ARG A 401 9.25 -1.06 1.56
CA ARG A 401 9.32 -0.35 2.85
C ARG A 401 9.82 1.09 2.70
N SER A 402 10.86 1.34 1.89
CA SER A 402 11.35 2.70 1.62
C SER A 402 10.37 3.56 0.81
N VAL A 403 9.62 2.96 -0.13
CA VAL A 403 8.53 3.64 -0.85
C VAL A 403 7.43 4.08 0.12
N MET A 404 6.99 3.19 1.00
CA MET A 404 5.96 3.50 2.01
C MET A 404 6.42 4.57 3.01
N GLN A 405 7.68 4.54 3.44
CA GLN A 405 8.27 5.56 4.31
C GLN A 405 8.28 6.94 3.66
N ALA A 406 8.59 7.04 2.36
CA ALA A 406 8.55 8.30 1.63
C ALA A 406 7.10 8.78 1.40
N ALA A 407 6.19 7.88 1.04
CA ALA A 407 4.77 8.18 0.83
C ALA A 407 4.09 8.73 2.10
N ALA A 408 4.47 8.22 3.28
CA ALA A 408 3.95 8.68 4.57
C ALA A 408 4.22 10.17 4.85
N LEU A 409 5.28 10.77 4.29
CA LEU A 409 5.58 12.20 4.44
C LEU A 409 4.52 13.12 3.79
N PHE A 410 3.77 12.58 2.82
CA PHE A 410 2.73 13.31 2.08
C PHE A 410 1.32 12.74 2.30
N LEU A 411 1.19 11.74 3.18
CA LEU A 411 0.00 10.89 3.36
C LEU A 411 -0.49 10.23 2.05
N THR A 412 0.43 9.97 1.12
CA THR A 412 0.12 9.39 -0.19
C THR A 412 -0.28 7.92 -0.04
N PRO A 413 -1.44 7.48 -0.57
CA PRO A 413 -1.81 6.06 -0.61
C PRO A 413 -0.89 5.26 -1.55
N VAL A 414 -0.63 4.01 -1.19
CA VAL A 414 0.27 3.11 -1.93
C VAL A 414 -0.38 1.78 -2.30
N THR A 415 0.02 1.24 -3.45
CA THR A 415 -0.04 -0.20 -3.73
C THR A 415 1.38 -0.72 -3.89
N LEU A 416 1.69 -1.81 -3.18
CA LEU A 416 3.01 -2.44 -3.13
C LEU A 416 2.87 -3.90 -3.57
N GLU A 417 3.42 -4.23 -4.73
CA GLU A 417 3.45 -5.59 -5.30
C GLU A 417 4.84 -6.18 -5.06
N LEU A 418 4.97 -7.10 -4.09
CA LEU A 418 6.27 -7.53 -3.55
C LEU A 418 6.49 -9.04 -3.69
N GLY A 419 7.76 -9.46 -3.69
CA GLY A 419 8.16 -10.86 -3.78
C GLY A 419 7.92 -11.69 -2.51
N GLY A 420 8.24 -12.98 -2.59
CA GLY A 420 8.19 -13.90 -1.45
C GLY A 420 8.44 -15.36 -1.81
N LYS A 421 8.75 -16.19 -0.80
CA LYS A 421 8.98 -17.64 -1.01
C LYS A 421 7.65 -18.38 -1.18
N ASN A 422 7.13 -18.44 -2.40
CA ASN A 422 5.86 -19.10 -2.73
C ASN A 422 5.96 -20.64 -2.56
N PRO A 423 5.25 -21.26 -1.60
CA PRO A 423 5.28 -22.70 -1.39
C PRO A 423 4.43 -23.44 -2.43
N CYS A 424 4.91 -24.62 -2.84
CA CYS A 424 4.16 -25.57 -3.66
C CYS A 424 3.99 -26.91 -2.94
N TYR A 425 2.81 -27.18 -2.38
CA TYR A 425 2.50 -28.46 -1.75
C TYR A 425 2.00 -29.49 -2.77
N ILE A 426 2.54 -30.71 -2.68
CA ILE A 426 2.15 -31.86 -3.51
C ILE A 426 1.62 -32.97 -2.61
N ASP A 427 0.32 -33.24 -2.73
CA ASP A 427 -0.39 -34.29 -2.00
C ASP A 427 -0.40 -35.62 -2.75
N LYS A 428 -0.50 -36.73 -2.01
CA LYS A 428 -0.53 -38.10 -2.52
C LYS A 428 -1.71 -38.41 -3.47
N SER A 429 -2.79 -37.60 -3.44
CA SER A 429 -3.94 -37.81 -4.31
C SER A 429 -3.81 -37.17 -5.70
N THR A 430 -2.75 -36.36 -5.95
CA THR A 430 -2.56 -35.73 -7.26
C THR A 430 -1.95 -36.68 -8.29
N ASN A 431 -2.04 -36.31 -9.57
CA ASN A 431 -1.32 -37.00 -10.63
C ASN A 431 0.07 -36.36 -10.78
N LEU A 432 1.11 -37.03 -10.29
CA LEU A 432 2.43 -36.43 -10.13
C LEU A 432 3.05 -35.97 -11.46
N ASP A 433 2.94 -36.75 -12.55
CA ASP A 433 3.49 -36.33 -13.86
C ASP A 433 2.94 -34.97 -14.32
N ARG A 434 1.61 -34.75 -14.24
CA ARG A 434 1.01 -33.45 -14.58
C ARG A 434 1.35 -32.36 -13.56
N ALA A 435 1.48 -32.68 -12.28
CA ALA A 435 1.86 -31.72 -11.25
C ALA A 435 3.28 -31.19 -11.50
N VAL A 436 4.25 -32.09 -11.66
CA VAL A 436 5.65 -31.75 -11.93
C VAL A 436 5.78 -30.99 -13.25
N LYS A 437 5.06 -31.40 -14.30
CA LYS A 437 5.03 -30.68 -15.59
C LYS A 437 4.59 -29.22 -15.41
N ARG A 438 3.52 -28.97 -14.66
CA ARG A 438 3.02 -27.61 -14.39
C ARG A 438 4.00 -26.81 -13.55
N ILE A 439 4.52 -27.40 -12.46
CA ILE A 439 5.45 -26.74 -11.54
C ILE A 439 6.75 -26.35 -12.26
N LEU A 440 7.31 -27.23 -13.09
CA LEU A 440 8.50 -26.90 -13.89
C LEU A 440 8.26 -25.76 -14.88
N TRP A 441 7.13 -25.78 -15.59
CA TRP A 441 6.79 -24.68 -16.50
C TRP A 441 6.69 -23.34 -15.74
N GLY A 442 5.99 -23.31 -14.61
CA GLY A 442 5.89 -22.08 -13.79
C GLY A 442 7.19 -21.69 -13.08
N LYS A 443 8.10 -22.64 -12.83
CA LYS A 443 9.42 -22.39 -12.25
C LYS A 443 10.41 -21.85 -13.26
N LEU A 444 10.31 -22.24 -14.53
CA LEU A 444 11.30 -21.91 -15.56
C LEU A 444 10.81 -20.85 -16.55
N ASN A 445 9.55 -20.45 -16.47
CA ASN A 445 9.09 -19.16 -16.98
C ASN A 445 9.99 -18.03 -16.44
N ASN A 446 10.53 -17.22 -17.34
CA ASN A 446 11.59 -16.24 -17.09
C ASN A 446 12.77 -16.78 -16.24
N GLY A 447 13.09 -18.07 -16.35
CA GLY A 447 14.15 -18.71 -15.55
C GLY A 447 13.89 -18.63 -14.04
N GLY A 448 12.64 -18.54 -13.61
CA GLY A 448 12.26 -18.39 -12.20
C GLY A 448 12.36 -16.98 -11.66
N GLN A 449 12.70 -15.99 -12.49
CA GLN A 449 12.71 -14.56 -12.13
C GLN A 449 11.28 -13.99 -12.19
N ILE A 450 10.37 -14.55 -11.39
CA ILE A 450 8.94 -14.22 -11.31
C ILE A 450 8.51 -14.24 -9.83
N CYS A 451 7.92 -13.14 -9.32
CA CYS A 451 7.50 -12.99 -7.92
C CYS A 451 6.38 -13.95 -7.48
N ILE A 452 5.69 -14.57 -8.43
CA ILE A 452 4.70 -15.65 -8.22
C ILE A 452 5.20 -17.02 -8.69
N GLY A 453 6.47 -17.15 -9.09
CA GLY A 453 7.04 -18.45 -9.45
C GLY A 453 7.05 -19.39 -8.24
N PRO A 454 6.84 -20.71 -8.41
CA PRO A 454 7.05 -21.69 -7.33
C PRO A 454 8.46 -21.55 -6.76
N ASP A 455 8.58 -21.19 -5.49
CA ASP A 455 9.89 -20.93 -4.90
C ASP A 455 10.50 -22.24 -4.39
N TYR A 456 9.72 -23.05 -3.64
CA TYR A 456 10.09 -24.35 -3.09
C TYR A 456 8.93 -25.34 -3.04
N ILE A 457 9.22 -26.65 -3.04
CA ILE A 457 8.24 -27.74 -2.95
C ILE A 457 8.17 -28.32 -1.54
N LEU A 458 6.95 -28.66 -1.10
CA LEU A 458 6.65 -29.48 0.08
C LEU A 458 5.95 -30.76 -0.37
N CYS A 459 6.57 -31.93 -0.20
CA CYS A 459 5.97 -33.21 -0.62
C CYS A 459 6.40 -34.39 0.28
N SER A 460 5.76 -35.56 0.12
CA SER A 460 6.19 -36.78 0.80
C SER A 460 7.55 -37.28 0.27
N LYS A 461 8.24 -38.12 1.04
CA LYS A 461 9.53 -38.72 0.62
C LYS A 461 9.39 -39.51 -0.69
N GLN A 462 8.31 -40.29 -0.83
CA GLN A 462 8.01 -41.04 -2.05
C GLN A 462 7.81 -40.11 -3.25
N ALA A 463 6.99 -39.06 -3.09
CA ALA A 463 6.74 -38.10 -4.16
C ALA A 463 8.02 -37.35 -4.58
N LYS A 464 8.93 -37.07 -3.63
CA LYS A 464 10.24 -36.44 -3.90
C LYS A 464 11.12 -37.31 -4.81
N ASP A 465 11.20 -38.61 -4.55
CA ASP A 465 12.06 -39.54 -5.30
C ASP A 465 11.49 -39.88 -6.70
N GLU A 466 10.17 -39.86 -6.88
CA GLU A 466 9.51 -40.01 -8.19
C GLU A 466 9.53 -38.71 -9.01
N LEU A 467 9.35 -37.55 -8.35
CA LEU A 467 9.34 -36.23 -8.98
C LEU A 467 10.63 -35.92 -9.72
N THR A 468 11.81 -36.26 -9.17
CA THR A 468 13.09 -35.97 -9.83
C THR A 468 13.20 -36.71 -11.18
N GLN A 469 12.75 -37.96 -11.25
CA GLN A 469 12.78 -38.75 -12.49
C GLN A 469 11.85 -38.13 -13.56
N ILE A 470 10.64 -37.73 -13.15
CA ILE A 470 9.67 -37.02 -14.00
C ILE A 470 10.23 -35.66 -14.44
N ALA A 471 10.91 -34.94 -13.54
CA ALA A 471 11.48 -33.63 -13.83
C ALA A 471 12.62 -33.72 -14.84
N GLN A 472 13.57 -34.64 -14.65
CA GLN A 472 14.69 -34.85 -15.57
C GLN A 472 14.20 -35.19 -16.99
N LYS A 473 13.14 -36.01 -17.10
CA LYS A 473 12.43 -36.27 -18.37
C LYS A 473 11.94 -34.97 -19.03
N TYR A 474 11.19 -34.13 -18.33
CA TYR A 474 10.61 -32.91 -18.92
C TYR A 474 11.65 -31.82 -19.21
N LEU A 475 12.69 -31.68 -18.40
CA LEU A 475 13.79 -30.74 -18.68
C LEU A 475 14.55 -31.14 -19.96
N LYS A 476 14.78 -32.44 -20.15
CA LYS A 476 15.38 -33.01 -21.37
C LYS A 476 14.48 -32.89 -22.61
N ASP A 477 13.16 -33.02 -22.43
CA ASP A 477 12.13 -32.85 -23.47
C ASP A 477 12.09 -31.41 -24.01
N TRP A 478 12.21 -30.40 -23.13
CA TRP A 478 12.05 -28.99 -23.51
C TRP A 478 13.35 -28.28 -23.88
N TYR A 479 14.44 -28.57 -23.16
CA TYR A 479 15.70 -27.85 -23.29
C TYR A 479 16.82 -28.70 -23.94
N GLY A 480 16.52 -29.93 -24.34
CA GLY A 480 17.43 -30.78 -25.12
C GLY A 480 18.52 -31.47 -24.30
N GLN A 481 19.72 -31.62 -24.86
CA GLN A 481 20.89 -32.15 -24.14
C GLN A 481 21.87 -31.08 -23.66
N ASN A 482 21.91 -29.93 -24.33
CA ASN A 482 22.58 -28.74 -23.81
C ASN A 482 21.53 -27.64 -23.51
N PRO A 483 21.00 -27.56 -22.28
CA PRO A 483 20.03 -26.53 -21.92
C PRO A 483 20.55 -25.10 -22.09
N GLN A 484 21.87 -24.87 -22.10
CA GLN A 484 22.46 -23.55 -22.37
C GLN A 484 22.22 -23.09 -23.83
N GLU A 485 22.18 -24.01 -24.79
CA GLU A 485 21.91 -23.70 -26.21
C GLU A 485 20.42 -23.43 -26.50
N SER A 486 19.51 -23.76 -25.59
CA SER A 486 18.07 -23.64 -25.84
C SER A 486 17.64 -22.17 -26.11
N PRO A 487 16.77 -21.94 -27.12
CA PRO A 487 16.19 -20.62 -27.39
C PRO A 487 15.07 -20.24 -26.40
N ASP A 488 14.55 -21.20 -25.64
CA ASP A 488 13.45 -21.02 -24.67
C ASP A 488 13.92 -21.01 -23.21
N LEU A 489 15.23 -20.91 -22.96
CA LEU A 489 15.81 -20.70 -21.64
C LEU A 489 16.52 -19.33 -21.57
N VAL A 490 16.03 -18.47 -20.67
CA VAL A 490 16.49 -17.09 -20.47
C VAL A 490 17.88 -17.02 -19.81
N ARG A 491 18.36 -15.81 -19.49
CA ARG A 491 19.52 -15.59 -18.59
C ARG A 491 19.14 -14.89 -17.29
N ILE A 492 20.02 -14.99 -16.31
CA ILE A 492 19.93 -14.19 -15.08
C ILE A 492 20.25 -12.74 -15.43
N VAL A 493 19.43 -11.78 -14.98
CA VAL A 493 19.45 -10.40 -15.50
C VAL A 493 20.80 -9.68 -15.41
N ASN A 494 21.66 -10.01 -14.43
CA ASN A 494 23.01 -9.45 -14.32
C ASN A 494 23.93 -10.30 -13.40
N LYS A 495 25.24 -9.97 -13.40
CA LYS A 495 26.26 -10.65 -12.56
C LYS A 495 25.96 -10.57 -11.05
N GLN A 496 25.24 -9.57 -10.56
CA GLN A 496 24.87 -9.48 -9.13
C GLN A 496 23.81 -10.52 -8.76
N HIS A 497 22.74 -10.65 -9.55
CA HIS A 497 21.72 -11.68 -9.33
C HIS A 497 22.27 -13.09 -9.57
N PHE A 498 23.17 -13.26 -10.53
CA PHE A 498 23.88 -14.52 -10.79
C PHE A 498 24.75 -14.93 -9.60
N ASN A 499 25.64 -14.05 -9.12
CA ASN A 499 26.55 -14.38 -8.01
C ASN A 499 25.80 -14.60 -6.70
N ARG A 500 24.65 -13.93 -6.47
CA ARG A 500 23.74 -14.26 -5.36
C ARG A 500 23.21 -15.69 -5.45
N LEU A 501 22.72 -16.12 -6.62
CA LEU A 501 22.22 -17.48 -6.84
C LEU A 501 23.31 -18.55 -6.72
N LYS A 502 24.51 -18.26 -7.23
CA LYS A 502 25.72 -19.09 -7.07
C LYS A 502 26.07 -19.28 -5.59
N ASN A 503 26.23 -18.19 -4.84
CA ASN A 503 26.54 -18.23 -3.41
C ASN A 503 25.47 -18.97 -2.59
N LEU A 504 24.18 -18.87 -2.98
CA LEU A 504 23.08 -19.61 -2.34
C LEU A 504 23.18 -21.12 -2.60
N LEU A 505 23.56 -21.54 -3.82
CA LEU A 505 23.73 -22.96 -4.14
C LEU A 505 25.00 -23.54 -3.51
N GLU A 506 26.12 -22.82 -3.56
CA GLU A 506 27.39 -23.21 -2.92
C GLU A 506 27.25 -23.34 -1.39
N ALA A 507 26.33 -22.60 -0.77
CA ALA A 507 26.06 -22.64 0.67
C ALA A 507 24.90 -23.58 1.09
N THR A 508 24.31 -24.36 0.16
CA THR A 508 23.27 -25.33 0.52
C THR A 508 23.84 -26.54 1.26
N LYS A 509 23.02 -27.18 2.09
CA LYS A 509 23.27 -28.51 2.68
C LYS A 509 22.41 -29.59 2.02
N GLY A 510 21.43 -29.18 1.20
CA GLY A 510 20.67 -30.09 0.34
C GLY A 510 21.56 -30.78 -0.71
N THR A 511 21.01 -31.81 -1.33
CA THR A 511 21.69 -32.57 -2.39
C THR A 511 21.19 -32.08 -3.75
N ILE A 512 22.09 -31.62 -4.63
CA ILE A 512 21.73 -31.35 -6.03
C ILE A 512 21.36 -32.69 -6.68
N ALA A 513 20.10 -32.84 -7.09
CA ALA A 513 19.58 -34.04 -7.75
C ALA A 513 19.58 -33.91 -9.28
N ILE A 514 19.37 -32.68 -9.78
CA ILE A 514 19.39 -32.34 -11.20
C ILE A 514 20.06 -30.97 -11.33
N GLY A 515 20.90 -30.83 -12.36
CA GLY A 515 21.50 -29.57 -12.77
C GLY A 515 22.69 -29.15 -11.91
N GLY A 516 22.78 -27.85 -11.64
CA GLY A 516 23.84 -27.23 -10.86
C GLY A 516 24.98 -26.62 -11.67
N GLN A 517 25.02 -26.78 -13.01
CA GLN A 517 26.01 -26.08 -13.84
C GLN A 517 25.69 -24.58 -13.94
N MET A 518 26.74 -23.75 -14.05
CA MET A 518 26.63 -22.30 -14.21
C MET A 518 27.73 -21.75 -15.13
N ASP A 519 27.40 -20.71 -15.88
CA ASP A 519 28.31 -19.92 -16.72
C ASP A 519 28.12 -18.43 -16.38
N GLU A 520 29.15 -17.77 -15.86
CA GLU A 520 29.08 -16.37 -15.44
C GLU A 520 29.11 -15.37 -16.60
N ASP A 521 29.70 -15.74 -17.75
CA ASP A 521 29.89 -14.85 -18.88
C ASP A 521 28.68 -14.87 -19.84
N ASP A 522 27.98 -16.01 -19.94
CA ASP A 522 26.64 -16.10 -20.53
C ASP A 522 25.51 -15.81 -19.51
N LEU A 523 25.82 -15.55 -18.23
CA LEU A 523 24.85 -15.35 -17.13
C LEU A 523 23.81 -16.50 -17.00
N TRP A 524 24.26 -17.72 -17.27
CA TRP A 524 23.41 -18.90 -17.37
C TRP A 524 23.53 -19.79 -16.12
N ILE A 525 22.38 -20.20 -15.59
CA ILE A 525 22.29 -21.20 -14.52
C ILE A 525 21.35 -22.30 -14.99
N GLU A 526 21.80 -23.55 -14.89
CA GLU A 526 21.04 -24.72 -15.29
C GLU A 526 19.75 -24.87 -14.45
N PRO A 527 18.63 -25.35 -15.04
CA PRO A 527 17.45 -25.77 -14.29
C PRO A 527 17.80 -26.79 -13.19
N THR A 528 17.83 -26.33 -11.94
CA THR A 528 18.46 -27.04 -10.82
C THR A 528 17.41 -27.47 -9.81
N ILE A 529 17.43 -28.75 -9.41
CA ILE A 529 16.57 -29.27 -8.34
C ILE A 529 17.45 -29.76 -7.19
N VAL A 530 17.19 -29.24 -5.99
CA VAL A 530 17.92 -29.57 -4.77
C VAL A 530 16.97 -30.28 -3.81
N VAL A 531 17.30 -31.52 -3.45
CA VAL A 531 16.50 -32.37 -2.56
C VAL A 531 17.09 -32.44 -1.16
N ASN A 532 16.32 -32.98 -0.21
CA ASN A 532 16.74 -33.11 1.19
C ASN A 532 17.05 -31.75 1.85
N VAL A 533 16.41 -30.67 1.38
CA VAL A 533 16.62 -29.31 1.87
C VAL A 533 15.94 -29.13 3.22
N ASP A 534 16.68 -28.61 4.19
CA ASP A 534 16.19 -28.32 5.53
C ASP A 534 15.37 -27.00 5.57
N PRO A 535 14.14 -26.99 6.12
CA PRO A 535 13.26 -25.82 6.09
C PRO A 535 13.70 -24.65 6.98
N GLU A 536 14.66 -24.82 7.88
CA GLU A 536 15.03 -23.81 8.88
C GLU A 536 16.45 -23.26 8.71
N THR A 537 17.41 -24.10 8.29
CA THR A 537 18.85 -23.78 8.33
C THR A 537 19.51 -23.66 6.95
N ASP A 538 18.93 -24.20 5.89
CA ASP A 538 19.53 -24.22 4.55
C ASP A 538 19.61 -22.82 3.92
N ALA A 539 20.69 -22.54 3.17
CA ALA A 539 20.86 -21.28 2.46
C ALA A 539 19.72 -21.00 1.46
N LEU A 540 19.26 -22.02 0.74
CA LEU A 540 18.16 -21.91 -0.23
C LEU A 540 16.81 -21.56 0.41
N MET A 541 16.71 -21.59 1.74
CA MET A 541 15.48 -21.33 2.48
C MET A 541 15.44 -19.98 3.21
N ARG A 542 16.49 -19.17 3.10
CA ARG A 542 16.64 -17.85 3.78
C ARG A 542 15.94 -16.70 3.05
N GLU A 543 16.04 -16.65 1.73
CA GLU A 543 15.51 -15.56 0.89
C GLU A 543 14.78 -16.09 -0.35
N GLU A 544 14.13 -15.20 -1.11
CA GLU A 544 13.44 -15.52 -2.36
C GLU A 544 14.44 -16.01 -3.43
N MET A 545 14.17 -17.15 -4.05
CA MET A 545 15.08 -17.73 -5.05
C MET A 545 15.14 -16.86 -6.30
N PHE A 546 14.01 -16.47 -6.87
CA PHE A 546 13.95 -15.57 -8.04
C PHE A 546 14.93 -15.99 -9.17
N GLY A 547 14.95 -17.30 -9.46
CA GLY A 547 15.93 -17.98 -10.31
C GLY A 547 15.61 -19.47 -10.48
N PRO A 548 16.38 -20.21 -11.30
CA PRO A 548 16.02 -21.54 -11.80
C PRO A 548 16.34 -22.69 -10.82
N ILE A 549 16.61 -22.36 -9.55
CA ILE A 549 16.90 -23.33 -8.48
C ILE A 549 15.61 -23.63 -7.71
N LEU A 550 15.22 -24.90 -7.63
CA LEU A 550 13.99 -25.39 -6.98
C LEU A 550 14.33 -26.32 -5.79
N PRO A 551 14.24 -25.82 -4.54
CA PRO A 551 14.40 -26.64 -3.34
C PRO A 551 13.19 -27.56 -3.10
N ILE A 552 13.44 -28.78 -2.62
CA ILE A 552 12.41 -29.75 -2.26
C ILE A 552 12.59 -30.21 -0.81
N ILE A 553 11.58 -29.90 -0.02
CA ILE A 553 11.49 -30.17 1.41
C ILE A 553 10.54 -31.37 1.61
N THR A 554 10.99 -32.34 2.41
CA THR A 554 10.18 -33.53 2.71
C THR A 554 9.29 -33.29 3.93
N VAL A 555 8.01 -33.62 3.82
CA VAL A 555 7.00 -33.54 4.89
C VAL A 555 6.29 -34.88 5.09
N ASN A 556 5.86 -35.18 6.32
CA ASN A 556 5.13 -36.41 6.63
C ASN A 556 3.61 -36.23 6.48
N SER A 557 3.12 -35.00 6.63
CA SER A 557 1.69 -34.65 6.64
C SER A 557 1.41 -33.28 6.00
N VAL A 558 0.13 -33.00 5.73
CA VAL A 558 -0.32 -31.65 5.35
C VAL A 558 -0.11 -30.64 6.51
N ASP A 559 -0.20 -31.10 7.76
CA ASP A 559 0.03 -30.27 8.95
C ASP A 559 1.50 -29.84 9.11
N ASP A 560 2.45 -30.69 8.72
CA ASP A 560 3.86 -30.29 8.61
C ASP A 560 4.07 -29.23 7.53
N ALA A 561 3.41 -29.38 6.38
CA ALA A 561 3.46 -28.40 5.30
C ALA A 561 2.87 -27.04 5.75
N ILE A 562 1.69 -27.05 6.39
CA ILE A 562 1.05 -25.87 6.97
C ILE A 562 1.96 -25.21 8.02
N ARG A 563 2.61 -25.98 8.89
CA ARG A 563 3.57 -25.45 9.88
C ARG A 563 4.75 -24.74 9.22
N ILE A 564 5.35 -25.32 8.17
CA ILE A 564 6.47 -24.72 7.43
C ILE A 564 6.04 -23.49 6.62
N MET A 565 4.80 -23.44 6.12
CA MET A 565 4.25 -22.24 5.46
C MET A 565 3.98 -21.12 6.47
N ARG A 566 3.40 -21.44 7.64
CA ARG A 566 3.03 -20.47 8.68
C ARG A 566 4.23 -19.94 9.50
N SER A 567 5.38 -20.62 9.47
CA SER A 567 6.63 -20.12 10.08
C SER A 567 7.34 -19.05 9.25
N ARG A 568 6.79 -18.64 8.11
CA ARG A 568 7.39 -17.71 7.16
C ARG A 568 6.50 -16.46 6.92
N PRO A 569 7.09 -15.35 6.44
CA PRO A 569 6.31 -14.21 5.94
C PRO A 569 5.33 -14.64 4.86
N LYS A 570 4.13 -14.03 4.85
CA LYS A 570 3.05 -14.37 3.92
C LYS A 570 3.48 -14.17 2.46
N PRO A 571 3.51 -15.23 1.62
CA PRO A 571 3.98 -15.14 0.24
C PRO A 571 2.92 -14.53 -0.69
N LEU A 572 3.35 -14.09 -1.87
CA LEU A 572 2.45 -13.54 -2.89
C LEU A 572 1.51 -14.62 -3.45
N SER A 573 2.01 -15.84 -3.63
CA SER A 573 1.25 -17.00 -4.10
C SER A 573 1.46 -18.26 -3.24
N MET A 574 0.45 -19.12 -3.18
CA MET A 574 0.57 -20.51 -2.73
C MET A 574 0.00 -21.48 -3.77
N TYR A 575 0.63 -22.64 -3.90
CA TYR A 575 0.27 -23.67 -4.89
C TYR A 575 -0.02 -25.01 -4.24
N PHE A 576 -1.21 -25.56 -4.48
CA PHE A 576 -1.66 -26.82 -3.87
C PHE A 576 -2.06 -27.84 -4.94
N PHE A 577 -1.28 -28.92 -5.08
CA PHE A 577 -1.57 -30.02 -5.99
C PHE A 577 -2.18 -31.20 -5.23
N SER A 578 -3.50 -31.34 -5.29
CA SER A 578 -4.29 -32.40 -4.62
C SER A 578 -5.63 -32.59 -5.34
N ASN A 579 -6.21 -33.78 -5.26
CA ASN A 579 -7.62 -34.03 -5.63
C ASN A 579 -8.52 -34.15 -4.38
N ASP A 580 -7.95 -34.23 -3.18
CA ASP A 580 -8.68 -34.30 -1.92
C ASP A 580 -9.20 -32.92 -1.51
N ARG A 581 -10.53 -32.78 -1.51
CA ARG A 581 -11.21 -31.52 -1.16
C ARG A 581 -11.06 -31.13 0.31
N SER A 582 -10.84 -32.08 1.22
CA SER A 582 -10.58 -31.79 2.63
C SER A 582 -9.18 -31.20 2.83
N VAL A 583 -8.17 -31.76 2.13
CA VAL A 583 -6.79 -31.25 2.11
C VAL A 583 -6.74 -29.85 1.52
N ILE A 584 -7.39 -29.62 0.37
CA ILE A 584 -7.47 -28.29 -0.28
C ILE A 584 -8.15 -27.27 0.64
N ARG A 585 -9.31 -27.63 1.23
CA ARG A 585 -10.05 -26.75 2.15
C ARG A 585 -9.17 -26.36 3.35
N LYS A 586 -8.58 -27.35 4.03
CA LYS A 586 -7.71 -27.14 5.20
C LYS A 586 -6.53 -26.23 4.87
N LEU A 587 -5.89 -26.41 3.70
CA LEU A 587 -4.80 -25.55 3.25
C LEU A 587 -5.24 -24.10 3.02
N ILE A 588 -6.41 -23.87 2.41
CA ILE A 588 -6.97 -22.52 2.19
C ILE A 588 -7.33 -21.86 3.52
N GLU A 589 -8.05 -22.55 4.41
CA GLU A 589 -8.55 -22.00 5.68
C GLU A 589 -7.45 -21.75 6.72
N THR A 590 -6.34 -22.49 6.67
CA THR A 590 -5.26 -22.40 7.68
C THR A 590 -4.02 -21.65 7.22
N THR A 591 -3.97 -21.11 6.00
CA THR A 591 -2.84 -20.33 5.48
C THR A 591 -3.25 -18.91 5.09
N SER A 592 -2.29 -18.07 4.70
CA SER A 592 -2.56 -16.70 4.25
C SER A 592 -1.48 -16.25 3.28
N SER A 593 -1.90 -15.80 2.10
CA SER A 593 -1.07 -15.36 0.97
C SER A 593 -1.87 -14.39 0.10
N GLY A 594 -1.21 -13.73 -0.85
CA GLY A 594 -1.89 -12.82 -1.79
C GLY A 594 -2.91 -13.53 -2.69
N ASN A 595 -2.59 -14.73 -3.15
CA ASN A 595 -3.48 -15.57 -3.97
C ASN A 595 -3.10 -17.06 -3.91
N ILE A 596 -4.06 -17.93 -4.23
CA ILE A 596 -3.89 -19.39 -4.21
C ILE A 596 -4.25 -19.95 -5.59
N CYS A 597 -3.47 -20.89 -6.11
CA CYS A 597 -3.87 -21.72 -7.25
C CYS A 597 -3.82 -23.21 -6.91
N VAL A 598 -4.85 -23.94 -7.34
CA VAL A 598 -5.03 -25.38 -7.02
C VAL A 598 -4.87 -26.20 -8.29
N ASN A 599 -3.96 -27.17 -8.26
CA ASN A 599 -3.55 -28.02 -9.37
C ASN A 599 -2.96 -27.32 -10.61
N ASP A 600 -2.64 -26.03 -10.55
CA ASP A 600 -1.88 -25.30 -11.58
C ASP A 600 -1.02 -24.18 -10.96
N VAL A 601 -0.20 -23.52 -11.78
CA VAL A 601 0.68 -22.41 -11.38
C VAL A 601 0.57 -21.20 -12.32
N LEU A 602 0.96 -20.01 -11.85
CA LEU A 602 0.91 -18.70 -12.53
C LEU A 602 -0.47 -18.20 -13.03
N TRP A 603 -1.36 -19.08 -13.49
CA TRP A 603 -2.60 -18.78 -14.21
C TRP A 603 -3.59 -17.87 -13.48
N GLN A 604 -3.54 -17.83 -12.14
CA GLN A 604 -4.39 -16.93 -11.36
C GLN A 604 -4.10 -15.44 -11.65
N SER A 605 -2.88 -15.09 -12.07
CA SER A 605 -2.43 -13.71 -12.35
C SER A 605 -2.90 -13.13 -13.70
N VAL A 606 -3.32 -13.98 -14.63
CA VAL A 606 -3.85 -13.57 -15.96
C VAL A 606 -5.37 -13.56 -16.01
N TRP A 607 -6.05 -14.10 -14.99
CA TRP A 607 -7.51 -14.09 -14.90
C TRP A 607 -8.01 -12.72 -14.39
N LEU A 608 -8.25 -11.77 -15.30
CA LEU A 608 -8.67 -10.39 -15.00
C LEU A 608 -10.07 -10.24 -14.30
N GLY A 609 -10.66 -11.32 -13.84
CA GLY A 609 -11.80 -11.36 -12.92
C GLY A 609 -11.40 -11.53 -11.44
N LEU A 610 -10.16 -11.94 -11.16
CA LEU A 610 -9.59 -11.99 -9.81
C LEU A 610 -8.76 -10.71 -9.58
N PRO A 611 -8.84 -10.07 -8.40
CA PRO A 611 -7.83 -9.11 -7.99
C PRO A 611 -6.51 -9.84 -7.75
N PHE A 612 -5.40 -9.19 -8.11
CA PHE A 612 -4.05 -9.65 -7.86
C PHE A 612 -3.35 -8.65 -6.95
N GLY A 613 -2.76 -9.13 -5.86
CA GLY A 613 -1.98 -8.33 -4.92
C GLY A 613 -1.40 -9.20 -3.82
N GLY A 614 -0.52 -8.62 -3.01
CA GLY A 614 0.10 -9.28 -1.86
C GLY A 614 -0.59 -9.00 -0.53
N VAL A 615 -0.07 -9.61 0.55
CA VAL A 615 -0.54 -9.35 1.92
C VAL A 615 0.61 -9.43 2.92
N GLY A 616 0.87 -8.34 3.65
CA GLY A 616 2.02 -8.25 4.57
C GLY A 616 3.32 -8.03 3.79
N ASP A 617 4.37 -8.81 4.08
CA ASP A 617 5.67 -8.66 3.39
C ASP A 617 5.60 -8.89 1.87
N SER A 618 4.61 -9.63 1.36
CA SER A 618 4.37 -9.77 -0.09
C SER A 618 3.57 -8.62 -0.72
N GLY A 619 2.99 -7.71 0.07
CA GLY A 619 2.36 -6.51 -0.49
C GLY A 619 1.17 -5.94 0.29
N MET A 620 0.62 -4.88 -0.30
CA MET A 620 -0.65 -4.29 0.09
C MET A 620 -1.30 -3.57 -1.11
N GLY A 621 -2.63 -3.52 -1.12
CA GLY A 621 -3.39 -3.15 -2.32
C GLY A 621 -3.63 -4.34 -3.24
N SER A 622 -4.28 -4.09 -4.37
CA SER A 622 -4.41 -5.06 -5.47
C SER A 622 -4.81 -4.36 -6.75
N TYR A 623 -4.56 -5.02 -7.89
CA TYR A 623 -4.88 -4.56 -9.23
C TYR A 623 -5.33 -5.73 -10.12
N ARG A 624 -5.27 -5.55 -11.45
CA ARG A 624 -5.77 -6.39 -12.56
C ARG A 624 -7.27 -6.24 -12.85
N GLY A 625 -7.61 -5.98 -14.11
CA GLY A 625 -8.98 -5.89 -14.60
C GLY A 625 -9.76 -4.72 -14.00
N LYS A 626 -10.87 -5.00 -13.26
CA LYS A 626 -11.61 -3.95 -12.53
C LYS A 626 -10.78 -3.42 -11.36
N ALA A 627 -10.03 -4.29 -10.68
CA ALA A 627 -9.27 -3.88 -9.51
C ALA A 627 -8.29 -2.76 -9.87
N THR A 628 -7.60 -2.81 -11.02
CA THR A 628 -6.71 -1.71 -11.49
C THR A 628 -7.43 -0.36 -11.63
N PHE A 629 -8.71 -0.35 -12.02
CA PHE A 629 -9.50 0.89 -12.07
C PHE A 629 -9.85 1.36 -10.65
N ASP A 630 -10.21 0.44 -9.77
CA ASP A 630 -10.52 0.73 -8.36
C ASP A 630 -9.27 1.20 -7.58
N THR A 631 -8.07 0.65 -7.86
CA THR A 631 -6.79 1.04 -7.25
C THR A 631 -6.54 2.55 -7.36
N PHE A 632 -6.80 3.11 -8.55
CA PHE A 632 -6.51 4.50 -8.89
C PHE A 632 -7.75 5.41 -8.87
N SER A 633 -8.83 4.97 -8.21
CA SER A 633 -10.06 5.73 -8.00
C SER A 633 -10.38 5.91 -6.52
N HIS A 634 -10.54 7.16 -6.08
CA HIS A 634 -11.17 7.45 -4.79
C HIS A 634 -12.67 7.16 -4.87
N LYS A 635 -13.21 6.47 -3.86
CA LYS A 635 -14.65 6.18 -3.70
C LYS A 635 -15.31 7.25 -2.83
N ARG A 636 -15.84 8.29 -3.47
CA ARG A 636 -16.52 9.39 -2.80
C ARG A 636 -18.00 9.09 -2.59
N SER A 637 -18.39 8.84 -1.35
CA SER A 637 -19.79 8.78 -0.93
C SER A 637 -20.46 10.14 -1.10
N ILE A 638 -21.64 10.16 -1.71
CA ILE A 638 -22.49 11.34 -1.90
C ILE A 638 -23.88 11.02 -1.37
N LEU A 639 -24.36 11.84 -0.44
CA LEU A 639 -25.74 11.87 0.03
C LEU A 639 -26.35 13.20 -0.42
N ASP A 640 -27.18 13.12 -1.46
CA ASP A 640 -27.99 14.23 -1.95
C ASP A 640 -29.33 14.21 -1.18
N ALA A 641 -29.49 15.15 -0.26
CA ALA A 641 -30.54 15.15 0.76
C ALA A 641 -31.66 16.13 0.41
N SER A 642 -32.90 15.64 0.32
CA SER A 642 -34.03 16.47 -0.14
C SER A 642 -34.45 17.51 0.90
N MET A 643 -34.58 18.76 0.46
CA MET A 643 -35.18 19.85 1.24
C MET A 643 -36.72 19.79 1.29
N GLY A 644 -37.33 18.71 0.77
CA GLY A 644 -38.78 18.52 0.74
C GLY A 644 -39.41 18.37 2.13
N HIS A 645 -40.61 18.94 2.30
CA HIS A 645 -41.35 19.03 3.57
C HIS A 645 -41.52 17.68 4.31
N PHE A 646 -41.56 16.56 3.59
CA PHE A 646 -41.61 15.21 4.18
C PHE A 646 -40.30 14.81 4.89
N ASN A 647 -39.16 15.09 4.25
CA ASN A 647 -37.83 14.77 4.77
C ASN A 647 -37.50 15.65 5.98
N GLU A 648 -37.83 16.94 5.89
CA GLU A 648 -37.73 17.88 7.02
C GLU A 648 -38.62 17.44 8.21
N LYS A 649 -39.86 17.00 7.96
CA LYS A 649 -40.74 16.44 9.01
C LYS A 649 -40.20 15.16 9.67
N THR A 650 -39.59 14.25 8.90
CA THR A 650 -38.97 13.04 9.48
C THR A 650 -37.69 13.36 10.25
N PHE A 651 -37.00 14.45 9.90
CA PHE A 651 -35.85 14.96 10.66
C PHE A 651 -36.18 15.82 11.88
N GLN A 652 -37.39 16.36 12.02
CA GLN A 652 -37.79 17.22 13.16
C GLN A 652 -37.36 16.72 14.56
N PRO A 653 -37.40 15.41 14.88
CA PRO A 653 -36.93 14.89 16.17
C PRO A 653 -35.43 15.02 16.44
N ARG A 654 -34.58 15.28 15.43
CA ARG A 654 -33.14 15.52 15.60
C ARG A 654 -32.82 16.93 16.12
N TYR A 655 -33.70 17.90 15.89
CA TYR A 655 -33.43 19.29 16.24
C TYR A 655 -33.66 19.57 17.73
N PRO A 656 -32.93 20.52 18.34
CA PRO A 656 -33.21 21.01 19.69
C PRO A 656 -34.63 21.61 19.86
N PRO A 657 -35.15 21.74 21.10
CA PRO A 657 -34.63 21.12 22.32
C PRO A 657 -34.86 19.60 22.27
N GLY A 658 -33.92 18.85 22.86
CA GLY A 658 -34.05 17.40 23.05
C GLY A 658 -35.11 17.06 24.09
N THR A 659 -35.77 15.91 23.96
CA THR A 659 -36.71 15.37 24.96
C THR A 659 -36.65 13.85 24.97
N ASN A 660 -37.06 13.21 26.06
CA ASN A 660 -37.13 11.74 26.14
C ASN A 660 -38.10 11.12 25.11
N LYS A 661 -39.06 11.91 24.57
CA LYS A 661 -39.92 11.49 23.45
C LYS A 661 -39.14 11.50 22.12
N LYS A 662 -38.41 12.58 21.83
CA LYS A 662 -37.51 12.68 20.67
C LYS A 662 -36.42 11.61 20.69
N LEU A 663 -35.81 11.36 21.87
CA LEU A 663 -34.79 10.32 22.04
C LEU A 663 -35.34 8.93 21.71
N LYS A 664 -36.50 8.53 22.27
CA LYS A 664 -37.11 7.23 21.97
C LYS A 664 -37.45 7.07 20.48
N TYR A 665 -37.94 8.12 19.83
CA TYR A 665 -38.13 8.11 18.38
C TYR A 665 -36.80 7.95 17.63
N PHE A 666 -35.78 8.73 18.01
CA PHE A 666 -34.49 8.74 17.33
C PHE A 666 -33.75 7.40 17.46
N SER A 667 -33.74 6.79 18.66
CA SER A 667 -33.22 5.44 18.88
C SER A 667 -33.94 4.39 18.03
N TYR A 668 -35.27 4.44 17.93
CA TYR A 668 -36.04 3.54 17.06
C TYR A 668 -35.72 3.77 15.58
N THR A 669 -35.56 5.01 15.13
CA THR A 669 -35.12 5.28 13.76
C THR A 669 -33.67 4.83 13.50
N ILE A 670 -32.80 4.85 14.51
CA ILE A 670 -31.40 4.38 14.39
C ILE A 670 -31.33 2.87 14.22
N SER A 671 -32.11 2.07 14.96
CA SER A 671 -32.14 0.61 14.74
C SER A 671 -32.69 0.22 13.37
N MET A 672 -33.41 1.11 12.67
CA MET A 672 -33.79 0.93 11.26
C MET A 672 -32.65 1.21 10.24
N PHE A 673 -31.42 1.50 10.68
CA PHE A 673 -30.23 1.56 9.81
C PHE A 673 -29.41 0.27 9.80
N GLU A 674 -29.61 -0.65 10.75
CA GLU A 674 -28.87 -1.91 10.84
C GLU A 674 -29.25 -2.83 9.66
N ASP A 675 -30.56 -2.98 9.39
CA ASP A 675 -31.07 -3.64 8.20
C ASP A 675 -31.02 -2.74 6.96
N CYS A 676 -29.89 -2.75 6.24
CA CYS A 676 -29.78 -2.14 4.90
C CYS A 676 -30.71 -2.81 3.85
N SER A 677 -31.26 -3.99 4.15
CA SER A 677 -32.29 -4.68 3.38
C SER A 677 -33.66 -4.59 4.07
N VAL A 678 -34.44 -3.55 3.77
CA VAL A 678 -35.83 -3.44 4.26
C VAL A 678 -36.65 -4.61 3.71
N PRO A 679 -37.20 -5.54 4.54
CA PRO A 679 -37.98 -6.65 4.03
C PRO A 679 -39.34 -6.13 3.53
N CYS A 680 -39.51 -6.10 2.20
CA CYS A 680 -40.62 -5.41 1.52
C CYS A 680 -42.03 -5.84 2.02
N GLY A 681 -42.17 -7.06 2.56
CA GLY A 681 -43.44 -7.53 3.13
C GLY A 681 -43.76 -7.10 4.57
N ARG A 682 -42.76 -6.82 5.43
CA ARG A 682 -42.97 -6.65 6.90
C ARG A 682 -42.96 -5.20 7.39
N ILE A 683 -42.13 -4.34 6.81
CA ILE A 683 -41.99 -2.93 7.27
C ILE A 683 -42.84 -1.97 6.42
N ALA A 684 -43.07 -2.27 5.14
CA ALA A 684 -43.87 -1.40 4.26
C ALA A 684 -45.31 -1.20 4.76
N PHE A 685 -45.98 -2.27 5.23
CA PHE A 685 -47.38 -2.21 5.64
C PHE A 685 -47.65 -1.24 6.81
N PRO A 686 -46.97 -1.30 7.98
CA PRO A 686 -47.23 -0.36 9.07
C PRO A 686 -46.90 1.11 8.72
N ILE A 687 -45.93 1.38 7.84
CA ILE A 687 -45.62 2.75 7.40
C ILE A 687 -46.61 3.26 6.34
N LEU A 688 -47.03 2.44 5.37
CA LEU A 688 -48.15 2.76 4.50
C LEU A 688 -49.42 3.01 5.31
N LEU A 689 -49.71 2.18 6.31
CA LEU A 689 -50.85 2.36 7.22
C LEU A 689 -50.73 3.64 8.05
N PHE A 690 -49.54 3.98 8.54
CA PHE A 690 -49.30 5.25 9.26
C PHE A 690 -49.49 6.47 8.36
N ILE A 691 -48.97 6.44 7.13
CA ILE A 691 -49.17 7.51 6.13
C ILE A 691 -50.65 7.63 5.77
N PHE A 692 -51.32 6.51 5.47
CA PHE A 692 -52.73 6.47 5.09
C PHE A 692 -53.64 6.95 6.24
N THR A 693 -53.36 6.58 7.49
CA THR A 693 -54.12 7.06 8.65
C THR A 693 -53.90 8.55 8.93
N ASN A 694 -52.66 9.03 8.91
CA ASN A 694 -52.33 10.41 9.33
C ASN A 694 -52.47 11.46 8.22
N TYR A 695 -52.30 11.09 6.94
CA TYR A 695 -52.32 12.01 5.81
C TYR A 695 -53.49 11.80 4.82
N ILE A 696 -54.29 10.74 4.98
CA ILE A 696 -55.51 10.53 4.19
C ILE A 696 -56.75 10.46 5.10
N ILE A 697 -56.80 9.52 6.05
CA ILE A 697 -58.00 9.34 6.91
C ILE A 697 -58.22 10.52 7.86
N LEU A 698 -57.21 10.96 8.62
CA LEU A 698 -57.37 12.07 9.58
C LEU A 698 -57.74 13.44 8.92
N PRO A 699 -57.18 13.80 7.75
CA PRO A 699 -57.67 14.94 6.98
C PRO A 699 -59.10 14.75 6.45
N LEU A 700 -59.49 13.54 6.02
CA LEU A 700 -60.85 13.26 5.58
C LEU A 700 -61.86 13.31 6.74
N THR A 701 -61.54 12.80 7.93
CA THR A 701 -62.47 12.85 9.07
C THR A 701 -62.67 14.26 9.61
N SER A 702 -61.65 15.13 9.53
CA SER A 702 -61.79 16.56 9.85
C SER A 702 -62.57 17.31 8.76
N LEU A 703 -62.39 16.98 7.47
CA LEU A 703 -63.23 17.49 6.39
C LEU A 703 -64.71 17.07 6.52
N PHE A 704 -64.97 15.81 6.89
CA PHE A 704 -66.34 15.34 7.16
C PHE A 704 -66.96 15.92 8.45
N GLY A 705 -66.15 16.42 9.38
CA GLY A 705 -66.62 17.26 10.49
C GLY A 705 -67.12 18.61 9.98
N LEU A 706 -66.31 19.31 9.19
CA LEU A 706 -66.60 20.61 8.56
C LEU A 706 -67.75 20.59 7.53
N ILE A 707 -68.24 19.42 7.13
CA ILE A 707 -69.41 19.23 6.25
C ILE A 707 -70.68 18.91 7.06
N LYS A 708 -70.57 18.81 8.40
CA LYS A 708 -71.64 18.38 9.31
C LYS A 708 -72.00 19.42 10.38
N GLU A 709 -71.20 20.46 10.53
CA GLU A 709 -71.57 21.76 11.14
C GLU A 709 -72.27 22.66 10.10
#